data_AF-A0A124SFM0-F1
#
_entry.id   AF-A0A124SFM0-F1
#
_cell.length_a   1.000
_cell.length_b   1.000
_cell.length_c   1.000
_cell.angle_alpha   90.00
_cell.angle_beta   90.00
_cell.angle_gamma   90.00
#
_symmetry.space_group_name_H-M   'P 1'
#
loop_
_entity.id
_entity.type
_entity.pdbx_description
1 polymer ?
#
loop_
_entity_poly.entity_id
_entity_poly.type
_entity_poly.pdbx_seq_one_letter_code
_entity_poly.pdbx_strand_id
1 'polypeptide(L)'
;MGDMINIVYKNESEPIEARVKDLLSRMTLKEKLGQMTQIERSVATPEVIRNLCIGSVLSGGGSKPFDKATSADWADMVDGLQKGALESRLGIPIFYGSDAVHGNNNVYGTTIFPHNVGLGATRLVLNSIISFNLSLTITDPDLVERIGAATALETRASGVQYAFAPCVAVCKDPRWGRCYESYSEDTQLVRKMTSLVTGLQGKPPQDHPNGYPYVAGRNNVMACAKHYVGDGGTDKGKNEGNTIIAYEDLEKIHMLPYPDCISKGVCTVMASYSSWNGTKLHAHHWEALDRFSDPHGSNYRSAVLSAVNAGIDMVMVPFRYQLFLEDLEYLVESGEVPMTRIDDAVERILRVKFAAKLFEYPTTDRSLLDIVGSKPHRELAREAVRKSLVLLKNGKDPKKPFLPLDRNAKRVLVAGKHADDLGYQCGGWTATWEGTSGRITIGTTILDAVREAIGENAEVVYEENPTTESLSGQDFSYAIVAVGEAPYVESGGDNSELTIPFKGDELLKLVAAKIPTLAILISGRPLLLEPSLLETLDALVAAWLPGTEGNGITDVVFGDYEFHGRLPFSWFKSVDQLPMDAYQTAYDPLFPLGYDVIDAVYRNANEPIESRVKDLLSRMTIKEKLGQMTQIKRSIATPTAITDLGLGSILSGGGSKPFENATSLDWAEMVDGFQKAALESRLGIPMFYGSDAIHGNNNVYGTTIFPHNIGLGATRDPDLIERIGAATALETRASGVQYAFAPCLAVCKDPRWGRYYESYGEDTELVRKMTTLGIPSSRIRIWRTSICYHIETVFRRVLARLWRRTRVGTEPNCTPIGIVISDWEGIDRLSNPRGSNYRNAVSCAINAGIDMVMVPTRYELFLEDLAFLVESGEVPMSRIDDAVERILRDPRKPFLPLDRNAKRVLVAGKHADDLENPTPKTLSLQDFSYAIVVVGEAPYSESRGDNPELTIPFEGDELLKLVASQIPTLAILISGRPLVLEPSLLERLDALVAAWLPGTEGNGITDVIFGDYEFRGQLPVSWFRSVDQLPMDAHEKSYDPLFPLGYGLKSRVRPSFVQTLSPPSDRFNELSM
;
A
#
# COMPACT_ATOMS: atom_id res chain seq x y z
N MET A 1 -73.16 -13.91 -12.37
CA MET A 1 -71.75 -13.47 -12.41
C MET A 1 -71.79 -11.96 -12.27
N GLY A 2 -71.13 -11.40 -11.26
CA GLY A 2 -71.12 -9.97 -10.96
C GLY A 2 -69.68 -9.53 -10.68
N ASP A 3 -69.40 -8.25 -10.93
CA ASP A 3 -68.06 -7.74 -11.16
C ASP A 3 -67.08 -7.97 -9.99
N MET A 4 -66.12 -8.86 -10.18
CA MET A 4 -64.92 -8.88 -9.35
C MET A 4 -64.03 -7.70 -9.74
N ILE A 5 -64.10 -6.64 -8.93
CA ILE A 5 -63.20 -5.48 -9.03
C ILE A 5 -61.75 -6.02 -8.96
N ASN A 6 -60.96 -5.76 -10.00
CA ASN A 6 -59.54 -6.14 -10.01
C ASN A 6 -58.78 -5.30 -8.97
N ILE A 7 -58.28 -5.94 -7.90
CA ILE A 7 -57.55 -5.27 -6.82
C ILE A 7 -56.06 -5.34 -7.13
N VAL A 8 -55.55 -4.29 -7.79
CA VAL A 8 -54.17 -4.18 -8.28
C VAL A 8 -53.15 -4.48 -7.17
N TYR A 9 -53.34 -3.96 -5.95
CA TYR A 9 -52.37 -4.20 -4.86
C TYR A 9 -52.24 -5.68 -4.43
N LYS A 10 -53.22 -6.54 -4.74
CA LYS A 10 -53.18 -7.98 -4.44
C LYS A 10 -52.67 -8.85 -5.60
N ASN A 11 -52.38 -8.27 -6.76
CA ASN A 11 -51.82 -9.00 -7.90
C ASN A 11 -50.28 -8.92 -7.88
N GLU A 12 -49.59 -10.05 -7.65
CA GLU A 12 -48.11 -10.10 -7.65
C GLU A 12 -47.51 -9.69 -9.01
N SER A 13 -48.26 -9.86 -10.11
CA SER A 13 -47.79 -9.51 -11.47
C SER A 13 -47.82 -8.01 -11.79
N GLU A 14 -48.37 -7.16 -10.89
CA GLU A 14 -48.40 -5.71 -11.09
C GLU A 14 -47.11 -5.04 -10.55
N PRO A 15 -46.58 -3.99 -11.22
CA PRO A 15 -45.42 -3.26 -10.73
C PRO A 15 -45.64 -2.71 -9.31
N ILE A 16 -44.59 -2.72 -8.47
CA ILE A 16 -44.67 -2.31 -7.06
C ILE A 16 -45.33 -0.93 -6.91
N GLU A 17 -44.94 0.07 -7.70
CA GLU A 17 -45.53 1.42 -7.64
C GLU A 17 -47.03 1.45 -7.98
N ALA A 18 -47.51 0.57 -8.86
CA ALA A 18 -48.94 0.44 -9.16
C ALA A 18 -49.69 -0.16 -7.95
N ARG A 19 -49.07 -1.14 -7.27
CA ARG A 19 -49.60 -1.78 -6.05
C ARG A 19 -49.62 -0.82 -4.86
N VAL A 20 -48.54 -0.05 -4.65
CA VAL A 20 -48.44 1.02 -3.64
C VAL A 20 -49.53 2.06 -3.87
N LYS A 21 -49.65 2.59 -5.09
CA LYS A 21 -50.65 3.62 -5.43
C LYS A 21 -52.09 3.14 -5.27
N ASP A 22 -52.39 1.92 -5.71
CA ASP A 22 -53.72 1.32 -5.54
C ASP A 22 -54.07 1.14 -4.05
N LEU A 23 -53.13 0.64 -3.24
CA LEU A 23 -53.34 0.46 -1.81
C LEU A 23 -53.49 1.79 -1.06
N LEU A 24 -52.58 2.74 -1.27
CA LEU A 24 -52.61 4.06 -0.62
C LEU A 24 -53.92 4.81 -0.90
N SER A 25 -54.45 4.70 -2.13
CA SER A 25 -55.72 5.32 -2.53
C SER A 25 -56.95 4.74 -1.79
N ARG A 26 -56.80 3.55 -1.20
CA ARG A 26 -57.87 2.83 -0.46
C ARG A 26 -57.76 3.00 1.05
N MET A 27 -56.69 3.59 1.58
CA MET A 27 -56.42 3.71 3.02
C MET A 27 -57.04 4.99 3.63
N THR A 28 -57.67 4.81 4.79
CA THR A 28 -58.07 5.90 5.69
C THR A 28 -56.86 6.53 6.39
N LEU A 29 -57.04 7.71 7.01
CA LEU A 29 -55.99 8.33 7.84
C LEU A 29 -55.50 7.37 8.92
N LYS A 30 -56.40 6.77 9.72
CA LYS A 30 -56.05 5.80 10.76
C LYS A 30 -55.23 4.60 10.23
N GLU A 31 -55.57 4.06 9.06
CA GLU A 31 -54.77 2.98 8.45
C GLU A 31 -53.37 3.47 8.05
N LYS A 32 -53.23 4.72 7.61
CA LYS A 32 -51.94 5.35 7.27
C LYS A 32 -51.09 5.58 8.53
N LEU A 33 -51.65 6.18 9.58
CA LEU A 33 -50.95 6.40 10.86
C LEU A 33 -50.59 5.07 11.54
N GLY A 34 -51.47 4.07 11.44
CA GLY A 34 -51.19 2.69 11.83
C GLY A 34 -49.95 2.14 11.13
N GLN A 35 -49.82 2.30 9.81
CA GLN A 35 -48.62 1.88 9.07
C GLN A 35 -47.35 2.62 9.48
N MET A 36 -47.43 3.89 9.89
CA MET A 36 -46.30 4.65 10.44
C MET A 36 -45.91 4.22 11.86
N THR A 37 -46.68 3.34 12.51
CA THR A 37 -46.47 2.93 13.91
C THR A 37 -45.78 1.57 14.01
N GLN A 38 -44.66 1.51 14.74
CA GLN A 38 -44.00 0.29 15.20
C GLN A 38 -44.12 0.18 16.73
N ILE A 39 -44.54 -0.98 17.23
CA ILE A 39 -44.78 -1.24 18.67
C ILE A 39 -43.97 -2.41 19.20
N GLU A 40 -43.69 -2.42 20.50
CA GLU A 40 -42.95 -3.49 21.16
C GLU A 40 -43.83 -4.75 21.36
N ARG A 41 -43.23 -5.93 21.24
CA ARG A 41 -43.95 -7.22 21.34
C ARG A 41 -44.71 -7.41 22.66
N SER A 42 -44.29 -6.77 23.75
CA SER A 42 -44.95 -6.84 25.07
C SER A 42 -46.34 -6.20 25.08
N VAL A 43 -46.56 -5.17 24.25
CA VAL A 43 -47.84 -4.48 24.11
C VAL A 43 -48.60 -4.87 22.84
N ALA A 44 -47.96 -5.63 21.94
CA ALA A 44 -48.58 -6.16 20.73
C ALA A 44 -49.52 -7.34 21.02
N THR A 45 -50.74 -7.28 20.50
CA THR A 45 -51.65 -8.43 20.39
C THR A 45 -52.27 -8.47 18.98
N PRO A 46 -52.79 -9.62 18.51
CA PRO A 46 -53.46 -9.69 17.22
C PRO A 46 -54.65 -8.72 17.11
N GLU A 47 -55.32 -8.44 18.23
CA GLU A 47 -56.38 -7.44 18.30
C GLU A 47 -55.86 -6.00 18.19
N VAL A 48 -54.80 -5.63 18.92
CA VAL A 48 -54.19 -4.29 18.84
C VAL A 48 -53.73 -4.02 17.41
N ILE A 49 -53.05 -4.99 16.79
CA ILE A 49 -52.57 -4.90 15.40
C ILE A 49 -53.72 -4.70 14.42
N ARG A 50 -54.79 -5.51 14.53
CA ARG A 50 -55.96 -5.44 13.65
C ARG A 50 -56.76 -4.13 13.83
N ASN A 51 -57.03 -3.74 15.07
CA ASN A 51 -57.94 -2.64 15.41
C ASN A 51 -57.27 -1.25 15.21
N LEU A 52 -55.94 -1.17 15.26
CA LEU A 52 -55.15 0.05 15.00
C LEU A 52 -54.38 0.02 13.66
N CYS A 53 -54.47 -1.07 12.89
CA CYS A 53 -53.82 -1.23 11.58
C CYS A 53 -52.29 -1.01 11.62
N ILE A 54 -51.66 -1.51 12.69
CA ILE A 54 -50.24 -1.34 13.01
C ILE A 54 -49.33 -1.77 11.84
N GLY A 55 -48.28 -1.00 11.58
CA GLY A 55 -47.33 -1.22 10.49
C GLY A 55 -46.23 -2.23 10.82
N SER A 56 -45.79 -2.26 12.08
CA SER A 56 -44.72 -3.15 12.52
C SER A 56 -44.79 -3.50 14.01
N VAL A 57 -44.22 -4.64 14.35
CA VAL A 57 -43.81 -5.00 15.72
C VAL A 57 -42.29 -5.11 15.76
N LEU A 58 -41.66 -4.89 16.92
CA LEU A 58 -40.29 -5.34 17.17
C LEU A 58 -40.17 -6.14 18.47
N SER A 59 -39.08 -6.90 18.57
CA SER A 59 -38.44 -7.22 19.84
C SER A 59 -37.23 -6.32 20.04
N GLY A 60 -37.19 -5.59 21.16
CA GLY A 60 -35.94 -4.99 21.65
C GLY A 60 -34.98 -6.04 22.22
N GLY A 61 -33.76 -5.63 22.60
CA GLY A 61 -32.75 -6.54 23.16
C GLY A 61 -33.27 -7.37 24.34
N GLY A 62 -33.20 -8.70 24.24
CA GLY A 62 -33.73 -9.63 25.24
C GLY A 62 -35.26 -9.77 25.28
N SER A 63 -36.03 -9.06 24.45
CA SER A 63 -37.50 -9.11 24.42
C SER A 63 -38.02 -10.35 23.67
N LYS A 64 -37.88 -11.49 24.33
CA LYS A 64 -38.23 -12.84 23.85
C LYS A 64 -39.66 -13.25 24.26
N PRO A 65 -40.26 -14.27 23.61
CA PRO A 65 -41.53 -14.87 24.04
C PRO A 65 -41.47 -15.38 25.49
N PHE A 66 -40.39 -16.09 25.83
CA PHE A 66 -40.04 -16.62 27.14
C PHE A 66 -38.57 -17.07 27.15
N ASP A 67 -38.03 -17.44 28.32
CA ASP A 67 -36.65 -17.91 28.42
C ASP A 67 -36.37 -19.18 27.62
N LYS A 68 -35.26 -19.16 26.87
CA LYS A 68 -34.84 -20.22 25.94
C LYS A 68 -35.83 -20.55 24.81
N ALA A 69 -36.73 -19.61 24.47
CA ALA A 69 -37.57 -19.72 23.27
C ALA A 69 -36.73 -19.95 22.00
N THR A 70 -37.07 -21.03 21.28
CA THR A 70 -36.43 -21.45 20.03
C THR A 70 -37.01 -20.71 18.84
N SER A 71 -36.39 -20.81 17.66
CA SER A 71 -36.93 -20.24 16.43
C SER A 71 -38.36 -20.71 16.12
N ALA A 72 -38.76 -21.92 16.52
CA ALA A 72 -40.14 -22.38 16.35
C ALA A 72 -41.13 -21.63 17.24
N ASP A 73 -40.77 -21.36 18.50
CA ASP A 73 -41.61 -20.61 19.45
C ASP A 73 -41.74 -19.13 19.05
N TRP A 74 -40.64 -18.55 18.54
CA TRP A 74 -40.64 -17.21 17.96
C TRP A 74 -41.51 -17.16 16.70
N ALA A 75 -41.40 -18.14 15.80
CA ALA A 75 -42.24 -18.22 14.61
C ALA A 75 -43.74 -18.32 14.93
N ASP A 76 -44.12 -19.08 15.97
CA ASP A 76 -45.50 -19.16 16.45
C ASP A 76 -46.02 -17.79 16.96
N MET A 77 -45.20 -17.04 17.70
CA MET A 77 -45.52 -15.67 18.12
C MET A 77 -45.69 -14.74 16.92
N VAL A 78 -44.74 -14.74 15.98
CA VAL A 78 -44.76 -13.83 14.82
C VAL A 78 -45.93 -14.15 13.88
N ASP A 79 -46.18 -15.43 13.57
CA ASP A 79 -47.31 -15.86 12.75
C ASP A 79 -48.66 -15.51 13.42
N GLY A 80 -48.75 -15.64 14.76
CA GLY A 80 -49.92 -15.26 15.55
C GLY A 80 -50.23 -13.76 15.50
N LEU A 81 -49.20 -12.91 15.57
CA LEU A 81 -49.34 -11.45 15.44
C LEU A 81 -49.67 -11.05 13.98
N GLN A 82 -49.01 -11.68 13.01
CA GLN A 82 -49.25 -11.48 11.57
C GLN A 82 -50.70 -11.79 11.19
N LYS A 83 -51.30 -12.83 11.78
CA LYS A 83 -52.72 -13.16 11.57
C LYS A 83 -53.65 -11.98 11.89
N GLY A 84 -53.38 -11.22 12.95
CA GLY A 84 -54.14 -10.01 13.29
C GLY A 84 -54.06 -8.93 12.21
N ALA A 85 -52.88 -8.76 11.60
CA ALA A 85 -52.69 -7.84 10.48
C ALA A 85 -53.48 -8.26 9.23
N LEU A 86 -53.48 -9.57 8.92
CA LEU A 86 -54.21 -10.15 7.79
C LEU A 86 -55.74 -10.15 7.98
N GLU A 87 -56.22 -10.15 9.23
CA GLU A 87 -57.65 -9.96 9.58
C GLU A 87 -58.13 -8.50 9.46
N SER A 88 -57.24 -7.54 9.19
CA SER A 88 -57.63 -6.13 8.98
C SER A 88 -58.38 -5.91 7.66
N ARG A 89 -59.09 -4.77 7.53
CA ARG A 89 -59.92 -4.44 6.36
C ARG A 89 -59.18 -4.52 5.01
N LEU A 90 -57.90 -4.16 4.99
CA LEU A 90 -57.03 -4.23 3.81
C LEU A 90 -56.09 -5.45 3.83
N GLY A 91 -55.92 -6.11 4.97
CA GLY A 91 -55.04 -7.27 5.13
C GLY A 91 -53.56 -6.91 4.91
N ILE A 92 -53.14 -5.72 5.35
CA ILE A 92 -51.74 -5.25 5.20
C ILE A 92 -50.89 -5.95 6.27
N PRO A 93 -49.88 -6.76 5.91
CA PRO A 93 -49.06 -7.49 6.87
C PRO A 93 -48.14 -6.56 7.68
N ILE A 94 -47.82 -6.92 8.92
CA ILE A 94 -46.79 -6.25 9.74
C ILE A 94 -45.38 -6.68 9.31
N PHE A 95 -44.42 -5.75 9.41
CA PHE A 95 -43.02 -6.14 9.60
C PHE A 95 -42.83 -6.61 11.05
N TYR A 96 -42.03 -7.65 11.27
CA TYR A 96 -41.45 -7.95 12.57
C TYR A 96 -39.94 -7.69 12.55
N GLY A 97 -39.47 -6.77 13.40
CA GLY A 97 -38.06 -6.37 13.55
C GLY A 97 -37.35 -7.00 14.75
N SER A 98 -36.05 -7.24 14.62
CA SER A 98 -35.14 -7.61 15.72
C SER A 98 -33.71 -7.18 15.40
N ASP A 99 -32.92 -6.91 16.44
CA ASP A 99 -31.49 -6.66 16.35
C ASP A 99 -30.70 -7.94 16.03
N ALA A 100 -30.68 -8.36 14.77
CA ALA A 100 -29.84 -9.47 14.30
C ALA A 100 -28.42 -9.00 13.92
N VAL A 101 -27.72 -8.34 14.86
CA VAL A 101 -26.48 -7.57 14.57
C VAL A 101 -25.21 -8.42 14.41
N HIS A 102 -25.16 -9.62 14.97
CA HIS A 102 -24.04 -10.57 14.85
C HIS A 102 -24.53 -12.03 14.79
N GLY A 103 -25.53 -12.27 13.94
CA GLY A 103 -26.41 -13.45 13.99
C GLY A 103 -27.74 -13.13 14.67
N ASN A 104 -28.67 -14.10 14.70
CA ASN A 104 -30.01 -13.95 15.27
C ASN A 104 -30.01 -14.06 16.82
N ASN A 105 -29.24 -13.18 17.45
CA ASN A 105 -28.73 -13.27 18.82
C ASN A 105 -29.75 -13.18 19.97
N ASN A 106 -30.98 -12.71 19.71
CA ASN A 106 -32.08 -12.70 20.67
C ASN A 106 -32.73 -14.08 20.85
N VAL A 107 -32.49 -15.03 19.93
CA VAL A 107 -33.11 -16.36 19.90
C VAL A 107 -32.15 -17.40 20.49
N TYR A 108 -32.69 -18.39 21.22
CA TYR A 108 -31.84 -19.41 21.86
C TYR A 108 -31.41 -20.50 20.87
N GLY A 109 -30.11 -20.84 20.88
CA GLY A 109 -29.54 -21.93 20.09
C GLY A 109 -29.07 -21.57 18.67
N THR A 110 -29.27 -20.31 18.24
CA THR A 110 -28.73 -19.79 16.97
C THR A 110 -27.21 -19.74 16.95
N THR A 111 -26.63 -19.52 15.77
CA THR A 111 -25.21 -19.19 15.61
C THR A 111 -24.96 -17.73 16.02
N ILE A 112 -23.94 -17.48 16.85
CA ILE A 112 -23.48 -16.14 17.22
C ILE A 112 -22.10 -15.91 16.61
N PHE A 113 -22.00 -14.91 15.74
CA PHE A 113 -20.77 -14.53 15.05
C PHE A 113 -19.94 -13.54 15.89
N PRO A 114 -18.66 -13.33 15.56
CA PRO A 114 -17.89 -12.23 16.14
C PRO A 114 -18.58 -10.88 15.91
N HIS A 115 -18.51 -9.99 16.88
CA HIS A 115 -18.99 -8.61 16.71
C HIS A 115 -18.19 -7.85 15.64
N ASN A 116 -18.76 -6.76 15.13
CA ASN A 116 -18.26 -6.05 13.94
C ASN A 116 -16.79 -5.63 14.03
N VAL A 117 -16.29 -5.24 15.21
CA VAL A 117 -14.86 -4.95 15.42
C VAL A 117 -13.96 -6.16 15.06
N GLY A 118 -14.37 -7.38 15.45
CA GLY A 118 -13.65 -8.60 15.10
C GLY A 118 -13.76 -8.92 13.61
N LEU A 119 -14.95 -8.73 13.02
CA LEU A 119 -15.13 -8.87 11.56
C LEU A 119 -14.27 -7.86 10.79
N GLY A 120 -14.11 -6.64 11.30
CA GLY A 120 -13.23 -5.61 10.76
C GLY A 120 -11.74 -5.98 10.75
N ALA A 121 -11.31 -6.81 11.69
CA ALA A 121 -9.93 -7.32 11.72
C ALA A 121 -9.63 -8.33 10.61
N THR A 122 -10.66 -9.01 10.07
CA THR A 122 -10.52 -10.14 9.15
C THR A 122 -9.84 -9.79 7.83
N ARG A 123 -9.01 -10.71 7.33
CA ARG A 123 -8.34 -10.58 6.03
C ARG A 123 -8.49 -11.84 5.19
N LEU A 124 -8.65 -11.65 3.89
CA LEU A 124 -8.69 -12.68 2.86
C LEU A 124 -7.29 -12.80 2.23
N VAL A 125 -6.75 -14.01 2.19
CA VAL A 125 -5.48 -14.32 1.50
C VAL A 125 -5.80 -14.89 0.13
N LEU A 126 -5.57 -14.09 -0.92
CA LEU A 126 -5.75 -14.53 -2.31
C LEU A 126 -4.52 -15.27 -2.80
N ASN A 127 -4.59 -16.60 -2.85
CA ASN A 127 -3.62 -17.45 -3.54
C ASN A 127 -4.06 -17.64 -5.00
N SER A 128 -3.33 -17.08 -5.96
CA SER A 128 -3.66 -17.17 -7.39
C SER A 128 -3.42 -18.57 -7.96
N ILE A 129 -4.39 -19.11 -8.73
CA ILE A 129 -4.31 -20.43 -9.39
C ILE A 129 -3.51 -20.37 -10.72
N ILE A 130 -3.01 -19.19 -11.13
CA ILE A 130 -2.39 -18.99 -12.46
C ILE A 130 -0.88 -18.75 -12.34
N SER A 131 -0.11 -19.84 -12.26
CA SER A 131 1.35 -19.95 -12.54
C SER A 131 2.34 -19.03 -11.79
N PHE A 132 1.86 -18.08 -11.02
CA PHE A 132 2.63 -17.15 -10.21
C PHE A 132 2.12 -17.25 -8.77
N ASN A 133 2.98 -17.69 -7.86
CA ASN A 133 2.69 -17.71 -6.42
C ASN A 133 2.66 -16.26 -5.93
N LEU A 134 1.49 -15.65 -6.03
CA LEU A 134 1.16 -14.35 -5.50
C LEU A 134 0.17 -14.56 -4.36
N SER A 135 0.59 -14.24 -3.14
CA SER A 135 -0.28 -14.12 -1.97
C SER A 135 -0.62 -12.64 -1.76
N LEU A 136 -1.90 -12.29 -1.83
CA LEU A 136 -2.36 -10.92 -1.59
C LEU A 136 -3.40 -10.88 -0.46
N THR A 137 -3.01 -10.25 0.64
CA THR A 137 -3.86 -10.06 1.83
C THR A 137 -4.70 -8.78 1.70
N ILE A 138 -6.03 -8.92 1.66
CA ILE A 138 -7.00 -7.81 1.59
C ILE A 138 -8.06 -7.92 2.70
N THR A 139 -8.89 -6.89 2.89
CA THR A 139 -10.12 -6.98 3.71
C THR A 139 -11.03 -8.10 3.18
N ASP A 140 -11.78 -8.81 4.05
CA ASP A 140 -12.64 -9.94 3.67
C ASP A 140 -14.16 -9.61 3.68
N PRO A 141 -14.70 -8.91 2.66
CA PRO A 141 -16.12 -8.62 2.58
C PRO A 141 -16.97 -9.83 2.14
N ASP A 142 -16.36 -10.89 1.59
CA ASP A 142 -17.03 -12.15 1.20
C ASP A 142 -17.48 -12.91 2.46
N LEU A 143 -16.58 -13.03 3.44
CA LEU A 143 -16.93 -13.55 4.76
C LEU A 143 -18.12 -12.79 5.39
N VAL A 144 -18.11 -11.46 5.32
CA VAL A 144 -19.22 -10.64 5.86
C VAL A 144 -20.51 -10.83 5.06
N GLU A 145 -20.45 -10.97 3.73
CA GLU A 145 -21.63 -11.31 2.89
C GLU A 145 -22.20 -12.70 3.24
N ARG A 146 -21.33 -13.70 3.46
CA ARG A 146 -21.69 -15.06 3.91
C ARG A 146 -22.32 -15.05 5.30
N ILE A 147 -21.80 -14.25 6.24
CA ILE A 147 -22.37 -14.07 7.58
C ILE A 147 -23.76 -13.41 7.49
N GLY A 148 -23.95 -12.42 6.62
CA GLY A 148 -25.26 -11.82 6.37
C GLY A 148 -26.26 -12.83 5.82
N ALA A 149 -25.86 -13.69 4.89
CA ALA A 149 -26.71 -14.73 4.32
C ALA A 149 -27.09 -15.81 5.35
N ALA A 150 -26.15 -16.24 6.21
CA ALA A 150 -26.43 -17.14 7.33
C ALA A 150 -27.41 -16.50 8.33
N THR A 151 -27.16 -15.24 8.70
CA THR A 151 -28.00 -14.46 9.62
C THR A 151 -29.43 -14.33 9.06
N ALA A 152 -29.60 -14.05 7.77
CA ALA A 152 -30.92 -13.97 7.14
C ALA A 152 -31.73 -15.27 7.25
N LEU A 153 -31.09 -16.43 7.04
CA LEU A 153 -31.73 -17.73 7.17
C LEU A 153 -32.16 -18.02 8.62
N GLU A 154 -31.26 -17.82 9.59
CA GLU A 154 -31.58 -18.04 11.01
C GLU A 154 -32.63 -17.03 11.55
N THR A 155 -32.67 -15.80 11.02
CA THR A 155 -33.70 -14.79 11.34
C THR A 155 -35.05 -15.10 10.68
N ARG A 156 -35.08 -15.53 9.42
CA ARG A 156 -36.32 -15.98 8.76
C ARG A 156 -36.89 -17.25 9.37
N ALA A 157 -36.05 -18.15 9.88
CA ALA A 157 -36.48 -19.35 10.60
C ALA A 157 -37.25 -19.03 11.90
N SER A 158 -36.95 -17.89 12.55
CA SER A 158 -37.71 -17.39 13.70
C SER A 158 -38.88 -16.47 13.33
N GLY A 159 -39.30 -16.48 12.05
CA GLY A 159 -40.40 -15.67 11.50
C GLY A 159 -40.10 -14.19 11.28
N VAL A 160 -39.02 -13.67 11.86
CA VAL A 160 -38.59 -12.27 11.77
C VAL A 160 -38.21 -11.94 10.33
N GLN A 161 -38.77 -10.87 9.76
CA GLN A 161 -38.51 -10.48 8.36
C GLN A 161 -37.54 -9.31 8.22
N TYR A 162 -37.27 -8.58 9.30
CA TYR A 162 -36.50 -7.33 9.31
C TYR A 162 -35.37 -7.39 10.36
N ALA A 163 -34.13 -7.18 9.92
CA ALA A 163 -32.95 -7.13 10.77
C ALA A 163 -32.45 -5.69 10.92
N PHE A 164 -32.24 -5.22 12.15
CA PHE A 164 -31.65 -3.90 12.44
C PHE A 164 -30.12 -3.91 12.27
N ALA A 165 -29.62 -4.32 11.10
CA ALA A 165 -28.19 -4.39 10.75
C ALA A 165 -27.96 -4.15 9.24
N PRO A 166 -26.77 -3.69 8.81
CA PRO A 166 -25.56 -3.42 9.59
C PRO A 166 -25.57 -2.10 10.37
N CYS A 167 -24.94 -2.12 11.55
CA CYS A 167 -24.31 -0.91 12.08
C CYS A 167 -23.12 -0.53 11.18
N VAL A 168 -23.10 0.70 10.69
CA VAL A 168 -22.06 1.25 9.79
C VAL A 168 -21.39 2.49 10.38
N ALA A 169 -21.46 2.62 11.71
CA ALA A 169 -20.71 3.60 12.47
C ALA A 169 -19.21 3.50 12.13
N VAL A 170 -18.57 4.65 11.92
CA VAL A 170 -17.11 4.79 11.94
C VAL A 170 -16.74 5.34 13.32
N CYS A 171 -16.24 4.49 14.21
CA CYS A 171 -15.93 4.89 15.58
C CYS A 171 -14.57 5.59 15.64
N LYS A 172 -14.53 6.84 16.12
CA LYS A 172 -13.29 7.62 16.27
C LYS A 172 -12.79 7.72 17.71
N ASP A 173 -13.51 7.15 18.67
CA ASP A 173 -13.11 7.12 20.08
C ASP A 173 -13.56 5.81 20.76
N PRO A 174 -12.64 4.90 21.16
CA PRO A 174 -12.98 3.62 21.75
C PRO A 174 -13.62 3.73 23.15
N ARG A 175 -13.64 4.92 23.78
CA ARG A 175 -14.38 5.15 25.03
C ARG A 175 -15.89 4.88 24.88
N TRP A 176 -16.41 4.91 23.66
CA TRP A 176 -17.81 4.63 23.32
C TRP A 176 -18.23 3.18 23.60
N GLY A 177 -19.33 3.02 24.34
CA GLY A 177 -19.92 1.72 24.67
C GLY A 177 -20.56 0.95 23.52
N ARG A 178 -20.52 1.47 22.28
CA ARG A 178 -20.88 0.73 21.06
C ARG A 178 -19.73 0.61 20.06
N CYS A 179 -18.48 0.86 20.49
CA CYS A 179 -17.29 0.73 19.64
C CYS A 179 -17.21 -0.63 18.93
N TYR A 180 -17.61 -1.73 19.58
CA TYR A 180 -17.61 -3.07 19.00
C TYR A 180 -18.62 -3.28 17.85
N GLU A 181 -19.66 -2.45 17.77
CA GLU A 181 -20.63 -2.45 16.66
C GLU A 181 -20.08 -1.74 15.42
N SER A 182 -18.96 -1.01 15.53
CA SER A 182 -18.23 -0.44 14.41
C SER A 182 -17.20 -1.44 13.88
N TYR A 183 -17.06 -1.54 12.55
CA TYR A 183 -16.03 -2.39 11.96
C TYR A 183 -14.63 -1.79 12.06
N SER A 184 -14.48 -0.45 12.12
CA SER A 184 -13.16 0.23 12.14
C SER A 184 -13.28 1.74 12.36
N GLU A 185 -12.17 2.35 12.79
CA GLU A 185 -11.94 3.81 12.71
C GLU A 185 -11.60 4.32 11.29
N ASP A 186 -11.31 3.42 10.35
CA ASP A 186 -11.16 3.72 8.91
C ASP A 186 -12.49 3.50 8.17
N THR A 187 -13.03 4.61 7.66
CA THR A 187 -14.20 4.62 6.78
C THR A 187 -14.05 3.70 5.57
N GLN A 188 -12.88 3.59 4.93
CA GLN A 188 -12.69 2.73 3.75
C GLN A 188 -12.69 1.23 4.09
N LEU A 189 -12.51 0.86 5.36
CA LEU A 189 -12.74 -0.50 5.86
C LEU A 189 -14.24 -0.71 6.11
N VAL A 190 -14.89 0.17 6.87
CA VAL A 190 -16.35 0.12 7.14
C VAL A 190 -17.18 0.04 5.85
N ARG A 191 -16.81 0.85 4.83
CA ARG A 191 -17.42 0.82 3.49
C ARG A 191 -17.41 -0.55 2.83
N LYS A 192 -16.33 -1.34 2.96
CA LYS A 192 -16.25 -2.70 2.39
C LYS A 192 -17.19 -3.66 3.10
N MET A 193 -17.35 -3.52 4.43
CA MET A 193 -18.21 -4.39 5.24
C MET A 193 -19.71 -4.11 5.06
N THR A 194 -20.08 -3.09 4.28
CA THR A 194 -21.47 -2.91 3.80
C THR A 194 -21.98 -4.07 2.93
N SER A 195 -21.12 -5.04 2.56
CA SER A 195 -21.53 -6.33 1.99
C SER A 195 -22.50 -7.15 2.87
N LEU A 196 -22.58 -6.86 4.18
CA LEU A 196 -23.64 -7.44 5.03
C LEU A 196 -25.05 -7.16 4.47
N VAL A 197 -25.26 -6.01 3.79
CA VAL A 197 -26.55 -5.67 3.16
C VAL A 197 -26.93 -6.67 2.07
N THR A 198 -25.99 -7.05 1.18
CA THR A 198 -26.28 -8.03 0.11
C THR A 198 -26.27 -9.47 0.63
N GLY A 199 -25.61 -9.75 1.76
CA GLY A 199 -25.79 -10.99 2.50
C GLY A 199 -27.21 -11.13 3.05
N LEU A 200 -27.67 -10.13 3.81
CA LEU A 200 -28.98 -10.12 4.46
C LEU A 200 -30.14 -10.13 3.44
N GLN A 201 -30.09 -9.22 2.47
CA GLN A 201 -31.18 -8.98 1.52
C GLN A 201 -31.07 -9.80 0.23
N GLY A 202 -29.90 -10.34 -0.08
CA GLY A 202 -29.54 -10.76 -1.42
C GLY A 202 -29.04 -9.60 -2.28
N LYS A 203 -28.36 -9.92 -3.39
CA LYS A 203 -27.72 -8.94 -4.27
C LYS A 203 -28.69 -8.41 -5.35
N PRO A 204 -28.87 -7.07 -5.49
CA PRO A 204 -29.73 -6.52 -6.54
C PRO A 204 -29.29 -6.89 -7.97
N PRO A 205 -30.23 -7.03 -8.92
CA PRO A 205 -29.96 -7.06 -10.36
C PRO A 205 -29.17 -5.83 -10.84
N GLN A 206 -28.43 -5.97 -11.94
CA GLN A 206 -27.59 -4.90 -12.50
C GLN A 206 -28.40 -3.68 -12.98
N ASP A 207 -29.66 -3.88 -13.32
CA ASP A 207 -30.65 -2.88 -13.77
C ASP A 207 -31.57 -2.38 -12.65
N HIS A 208 -31.37 -2.85 -11.40
CA HIS A 208 -32.16 -2.39 -10.25
C HIS A 208 -31.90 -0.90 -9.95
N PRO A 209 -32.94 -0.06 -9.75
CA PRO A 209 -32.72 1.39 -9.57
C PRO A 209 -31.94 1.71 -8.29
N ASN A 210 -30.91 2.56 -8.41
CA ASN A 210 -30.09 2.99 -7.28
C ASN A 210 -30.94 3.67 -6.19
N GLY A 211 -30.80 3.24 -4.95
CA GLY A 211 -31.59 3.73 -3.81
C GLY A 211 -33.04 3.27 -3.74
N TYR A 212 -33.46 2.33 -4.60
CA TYR A 212 -34.74 1.63 -4.46
C TYR A 212 -34.55 0.37 -3.58
N PRO A 213 -35.48 0.07 -2.64
CA PRO A 213 -35.31 -1.06 -1.73
C PRO A 213 -35.32 -2.41 -2.47
N TYR A 214 -34.53 -3.37 -2.01
CA TYR A 214 -34.40 -4.70 -2.61
C TYR A 214 -34.39 -5.83 -1.57
N VAL A 215 -35.09 -6.91 -1.87
CA VAL A 215 -34.95 -8.22 -1.20
C VAL A 215 -35.10 -9.31 -2.26
N ALA A 216 -34.17 -10.27 -2.32
CA ALA A 216 -34.13 -11.28 -3.38
C ALA A 216 -35.25 -12.33 -3.28
N GLY A 217 -35.74 -12.63 -2.08
CA GLY A 217 -36.83 -13.60 -1.87
C GLY A 217 -37.19 -13.83 -0.40
N ARG A 218 -38.09 -14.78 -0.17
CA ARG A 218 -38.64 -15.12 1.17
C ARG A 218 -37.58 -15.45 2.22
N ASN A 219 -36.44 -16.01 1.79
CA ASN A 219 -35.37 -16.47 2.68
C ASN A 219 -34.38 -15.36 3.07
N ASN A 220 -34.53 -14.16 2.50
CA ASN A 220 -33.73 -12.98 2.81
C ASN A 220 -34.50 -12.03 3.74
N VAL A 221 -33.80 -11.30 4.60
CA VAL A 221 -34.41 -10.28 5.49
C VAL A 221 -34.20 -8.89 4.92
N MET A 222 -35.08 -7.95 5.27
CA MET A 222 -34.81 -6.52 5.08
C MET A 222 -33.65 -6.10 5.98
N ALA A 223 -32.72 -5.29 5.47
CA ALA A 223 -31.59 -4.75 6.22
C ALA A 223 -31.79 -3.26 6.57
N CYS A 224 -31.07 -2.81 7.60
CA CYS A 224 -31.11 -1.45 8.13
C CYS A 224 -29.69 -0.89 8.28
N ALA A 225 -29.34 0.14 7.53
CA ALA A 225 -28.09 0.86 7.78
C ALA A 225 -28.27 1.79 8.99
N LYS A 226 -27.45 1.64 10.04
CA LYS A 226 -27.58 2.42 11.29
C LYS A 226 -26.24 2.91 11.87
N HIS A 227 -26.18 4.02 12.63
CA HIS A 227 -27.26 4.97 12.92
C HIS A 227 -26.95 6.33 12.27
N TYR A 228 -27.89 6.86 11.48
CA TYR A 228 -27.66 8.00 10.60
C TYR A 228 -27.75 9.34 11.35
N VAL A 229 -26.66 10.12 11.48
CA VAL A 229 -25.28 9.85 11.05
C VAL A 229 -24.25 10.49 11.97
N GLY A 230 -23.09 9.84 12.15
CA GLY A 230 -22.03 10.32 13.03
C GLY A 230 -22.16 9.86 14.48
N ASP A 231 -22.92 8.78 14.73
CA ASP A 231 -22.98 8.06 16.00
C ASP A 231 -21.60 7.74 16.59
N GLY A 232 -20.69 7.19 15.79
CA GLY A 232 -19.31 6.90 16.18
C GLY A 232 -18.36 8.10 16.30
N GLY A 233 -18.85 9.33 16.13
CA GLY A 233 -18.05 10.58 16.14
C GLY A 233 -18.34 11.52 17.33
N THR A 234 -19.03 11.04 18.36
CA THR A 234 -19.43 11.85 19.52
C THR A 234 -18.23 12.30 20.38
N ASP A 235 -18.31 13.50 20.98
CA ASP A 235 -17.27 14.01 21.87
C ASP A 235 -16.93 13.00 22.98
N LYS A 236 -15.65 12.66 23.08
CA LYS A 236 -15.07 11.67 24.02
C LYS A 236 -15.72 10.29 23.95
N GLY A 237 -16.32 9.95 22.81
CA GLY A 237 -17.04 8.69 22.61
C GLY A 237 -18.36 8.60 23.39
N LYS A 238 -18.93 9.70 23.90
CA LYS A 238 -20.14 9.62 24.73
C LYS A 238 -21.36 9.16 23.92
N ASN A 239 -21.97 8.04 24.30
CA ASN A 239 -23.18 7.53 23.68
C ASN A 239 -24.34 8.54 23.74
N GLU A 240 -25.13 8.63 22.67
CA GLU A 240 -26.18 9.65 22.44
C GLU A 240 -25.69 11.11 22.52
N GLY A 241 -24.37 11.33 22.55
CA GLY A 241 -23.69 12.60 22.75
C GLY A 241 -23.74 13.53 21.54
N ASN A 242 -22.79 14.46 21.47
CA ASN A 242 -22.72 15.47 20.41
C ASN A 242 -21.48 15.25 19.54
N THR A 243 -21.69 15.04 18.25
CA THR A 243 -20.67 14.89 17.21
C THR A 243 -20.30 16.29 16.72
N ILE A 244 -19.12 16.77 17.11
CA ILE A 244 -18.66 18.15 16.89
C ILE A 244 -17.67 18.15 15.73
N ILE A 245 -18.15 18.42 14.52
CA ILE A 245 -17.37 18.24 13.29
C ILE A 245 -17.91 19.13 12.15
N ALA A 246 -17.03 19.54 11.23
CA ALA A 246 -17.41 20.21 9.98
C ALA A 246 -18.28 19.29 9.10
N TYR A 247 -19.10 19.88 8.22
CA TYR A 247 -19.98 19.09 7.34
C TYR A 247 -19.16 18.22 6.38
N GLU A 248 -18.09 18.78 5.84
CA GLU A 248 -17.19 18.15 4.88
C GLU A 248 -16.55 16.88 5.44
N ASP A 249 -16.27 16.84 6.74
CA ASP A 249 -15.65 15.69 7.40
C ASP A 249 -16.70 14.73 7.98
N LEU A 250 -17.89 15.21 8.38
CA LEU A 250 -19.06 14.35 8.59
C LEU A 250 -19.37 13.55 7.31
N GLU A 251 -19.34 14.21 6.16
CA GLU A 251 -19.60 13.62 4.85
C GLU A 251 -18.55 12.57 4.47
N LYS A 252 -17.26 12.94 4.51
CA LYS A 252 -16.12 12.04 4.19
C LYS A 252 -16.01 10.85 5.14
N ILE A 253 -16.23 11.04 6.44
CA ILE A 253 -15.96 10.02 7.46
C ILE A 253 -17.20 9.19 7.75
N HIS A 254 -18.31 9.82 8.14
CA HIS A 254 -19.46 9.15 8.74
C HIS A 254 -20.63 8.92 7.77
N MET A 255 -20.82 9.79 6.76
CA MET A 255 -21.88 9.60 5.75
C MET A 255 -21.47 8.65 4.63
N LEU A 256 -20.17 8.58 4.30
CA LEU A 256 -19.65 7.82 3.14
C LEU A 256 -20.01 6.31 3.08
N PRO A 257 -20.25 5.58 4.20
CA PRO A 257 -20.79 4.21 4.15
C PRO A 257 -22.25 4.11 3.66
N TYR A 258 -23.07 5.15 3.83
CA TYR A 258 -24.50 5.08 3.52
C TYR A 258 -24.79 4.98 2.00
N PRO A 259 -24.14 5.74 1.10
CA PRO A 259 -24.23 5.51 -0.35
C PRO A 259 -23.89 4.08 -0.79
N ASP A 260 -22.96 3.42 -0.10
CA ASP A 260 -22.60 2.02 -0.40
C ASP A 260 -23.70 1.03 0.05
N CYS A 261 -24.49 1.35 1.09
CA CYS A 261 -25.68 0.59 1.48
C CYS A 261 -26.88 0.89 0.55
N ILE A 262 -27.09 2.15 0.18
CA ILE A 262 -28.16 2.62 -0.70
C ILE A 262 -28.03 2.02 -2.11
N SER A 263 -26.80 1.92 -2.63
CA SER A 263 -26.51 1.24 -3.90
C SER A 263 -26.59 -0.29 -3.84
N LYS A 264 -26.62 -0.88 -2.63
CA LYS A 264 -26.97 -2.29 -2.37
C LYS A 264 -28.48 -2.50 -2.16
N GLY A 265 -29.29 -1.44 -2.30
CA GLY A 265 -30.74 -1.49 -2.16
C GLY A 265 -31.21 -1.69 -0.73
N VAL A 266 -30.48 -1.20 0.28
CA VAL A 266 -30.86 -1.31 1.71
C VAL A 266 -32.30 -0.85 1.93
N CYS A 267 -33.11 -1.67 2.60
CA CYS A 267 -34.54 -1.41 2.74
C CYS A 267 -34.87 -0.25 3.68
N THR A 268 -34.05 -0.03 4.72
CA THR A 268 -34.28 1.04 5.71
C THR A 268 -32.97 1.70 6.16
N VAL A 269 -33.12 2.88 6.76
CA VAL A 269 -32.08 3.61 7.48
C VAL A 269 -32.64 4.00 8.84
N MET A 270 -31.94 3.70 9.92
CA MET A 270 -32.28 4.10 11.28
C MET A 270 -31.44 5.34 11.64
N ALA A 271 -32.06 6.38 12.19
CA ALA A 271 -31.38 7.61 12.56
C ALA A 271 -30.59 7.45 13.88
N SER A 272 -29.64 8.33 14.16
CA SER A 272 -28.84 8.32 15.39
C SER A 272 -29.44 9.16 16.51
N TYR A 273 -29.42 8.63 17.72
CA TYR A 273 -29.70 9.37 18.95
C TYR A 273 -28.78 10.58 19.17
N SER A 274 -27.59 10.64 18.56
CA SER A 274 -26.63 11.73 18.77
C SER A 274 -27.11 13.09 18.23
N SER A 275 -26.44 14.15 18.66
CA SER A 275 -26.50 15.47 18.03
C SER A 275 -25.36 15.64 17.04
N TRP A 276 -25.55 16.48 16.02
CA TRP A 276 -24.47 17.06 15.22
C TRP A 276 -24.42 18.57 15.50
N ASN A 277 -23.25 19.06 15.93
CA ASN A 277 -23.02 20.48 16.26
C ASN A 277 -24.09 21.11 17.18
N GLY A 278 -24.60 20.33 18.14
CA GLY A 278 -25.61 20.72 19.13
C GLY A 278 -27.05 20.37 18.74
N THR A 279 -27.37 20.34 17.45
CA THR A 279 -28.70 19.95 16.96
C THR A 279 -28.86 18.43 17.04
N LYS A 280 -29.86 17.92 17.76
CA LYS A 280 -30.18 16.48 17.75
C LYS A 280 -30.40 16.05 16.29
N LEU A 281 -29.77 14.97 15.85
CA LEU A 281 -30.09 14.35 14.56
C LEU A 281 -31.57 13.91 14.56
N HIS A 282 -32.12 13.65 15.76
CA HIS A 282 -33.54 13.43 15.95
C HIS A 282 -34.46 14.67 15.92
N ALA A 283 -33.93 15.89 16.01
CA ALA A 283 -34.65 17.08 15.53
C ALA A 283 -34.77 17.11 13.99
N HIS A 284 -34.10 16.18 13.31
CA HIS A 284 -34.36 15.74 11.95
C HIS A 284 -34.86 14.27 11.90
N HIS A 285 -35.80 13.90 12.81
CA HIS A 285 -36.34 12.54 13.11
C HIS A 285 -35.32 11.56 13.79
N TRP A 286 -35.60 10.83 14.88
CA TRP A 286 -36.84 10.67 15.65
C TRP A 286 -36.82 9.77 16.91
N GLU A 287 -35.88 8.84 17.10
CA GLU A 287 -36.03 7.79 18.13
C GLU A 287 -36.01 8.33 19.57
N ALA A 288 -36.74 7.63 20.44
CA ALA A 288 -37.09 8.08 21.79
C ALA A 288 -37.64 9.51 21.84
N LEU A 289 -38.84 9.71 21.29
CA LEU A 289 -39.67 10.93 21.43
C LEU A 289 -39.75 11.44 22.89
N ASP A 290 -39.73 10.54 23.87
CA ASP A 290 -39.69 10.90 25.30
C ASP A 290 -38.37 11.59 25.74
N ARG A 291 -37.24 11.41 25.04
CA ARG A 291 -35.94 11.99 25.39
C ARG A 291 -35.66 13.37 24.76
N PHE A 292 -36.60 13.94 24.00
CA PHE A 292 -36.45 15.27 23.37
C PHE A 292 -36.52 16.43 24.37
N SER A 293 -37.23 16.25 25.47
CA SER A 293 -37.51 17.27 26.48
C SER A 293 -36.90 16.89 27.82
N ASP A 294 -36.39 17.85 28.57
CA ASP A 294 -36.08 17.70 29.99
C ASP A 294 -37.19 18.39 30.83
N PRO A 295 -37.94 17.68 31.67
CA PRO A 295 -37.90 16.24 31.92
C PRO A 295 -38.49 15.41 30.78
N HIS A 296 -38.11 14.13 30.71
CA HIS A 296 -38.52 13.21 29.65
C HIS A 296 -40.05 13.11 29.50
N GLY A 297 -40.52 13.09 28.26
CA GLY A 297 -41.93 12.93 27.88
C GLY A 297 -42.81 14.18 28.08
N SER A 298 -42.25 15.30 28.53
CA SER A 298 -43.01 16.52 28.86
C SER A 298 -43.49 17.33 27.65
N ASN A 299 -42.90 17.16 26.46
CA ASN A 299 -43.31 17.85 25.24
C ASN A 299 -43.55 16.90 24.05
N TYR A 300 -44.17 15.75 24.33
CA TYR A 300 -44.29 14.60 23.40
C TYR A 300 -44.85 14.97 22.02
N ARG A 301 -45.98 15.70 21.94
CA ARG A 301 -46.56 16.15 20.66
C ARG A 301 -45.61 17.00 19.82
N SER A 302 -44.83 17.87 20.45
CA SER A 302 -43.84 18.69 19.73
C SER A 302 -42.68 17.84 19.21
N ALA A 303 -42.31 16.77 19.92
CA ALA A 303 -41.39 15.75 19.40
C ALA A 303 -42.02 14.98 18.24
N VAL A 304 -43.31 14.60 18.28
CA VAL A 304 -44.02 13.95 17.16
C VAL A 304 -44.07 14.86 15.93
N LEU A 305 -44.32 16.17 16.10
CA LEU A 305 -44.31 17.15 15.01
C LEU A 305 -42.91 17.36 14.41
N SER A 306 -41.90 17.57 15.28
CA SER A 306 -40.51 17.81 14.87
C SER A 306 -39.84 16.55 14.30
N ALA A 307 -40.32 15.38 14.71
CA ALA A 307 -40.18 14.15 13.95
C ALA A 307 -40.93 14.30 12.63
N VAL A 308 -42.23 14.00 12.53
CA VAL A 308 -42.92 13.66 11.26
C VAL A 308 -42.67 14.63 10.08
N ASN A 309 -42.50 15.94 10.32
CA ASN A 309 -42.16 16.88 9.24
C ASN A 309 -40.72 16.80 8.70
N ALA A 310 -39.77 16.19 9.41
CA ALA A 310 -38.37 16.06 9.03
C ALA A 310 -38.05 14.87 8.09
N GLY A 311 -39.01 14.00 7.76
CA GLY A 311 -38.90 13.10 6.60
C GLY A 311 -38.77 11.57 6.80
N ILE A 312 -38.70 11.02 8.01
CA ILE A 312 -38.85 9.56 8.27
C ILE A 312 -40.31 9.10 8.18
N ASP A 313 -40.44 7.79 8.02
CA ASP A 313 -41.65 7.13 7.58
C ASP A 313 -42.32 6.27 8.67
N MET A 314 -41.54 5.71 9.60
CA MET A 314 -42.01 4.79 10.65
C MET A 314 -41.38 5.15 12.00
N VAL A 315 -42.19 5.09 13.06
CA VAL A 315 -41.80 5.39 14.44
C VAL A 315 -41.97 4.17 15.33
N MET A 316 -40.85 3.66 15.86
CA MET A 316 -40.76 2.78 17.03
C MET A 316 -41.19 3.54 18.29
N VAL A 317 -42.43 3.35 18.71
CA VAL A 317 -43.03 4.11 19.83
C VAL A 317 -42.62 3.56 21.21
N PRO A 318 -41.82 2.48 21.26
CA PRO A 318 -42.25 1.10 21.55
C PRO A 318 -43.56 0.91 22.34
N PHE A 319 -43.83 1.73 23.37
CA PHE A 319 -44.88 1.50 24.36
C PHE A 319 -46.02 2.53 24.35
N ARG A 320 -45.76 3.82 24.06
CA ARG A 320 -46.77 4.91 24.14
C ARG A 320 -47.65 5.05 22.89
N TYR A 321 -47.89 3.95 22.17
CA TYR A 321 -48.45 3.95 20.80
C TYR A 321 -49.85 4.55 20.67
N GLN A 322 -50.68 4.50 21.73
CA GLN A 322 -51.99 5.16 21.74
C GLN A 322 -51.83 6.70 21.70
N LEU A 323 -51.01 7.26 22.60
CA LEU A 323 -50.72 8.69 22.62
C LEU A 323 -50.04 9.18 21.34
N PHE A 324 -49.13 8.38 20.77
CA PHE A 324 -48.51 8.71 19.48
C PHE A 324 -49.53 8.81 18.34
N LEU A 325 -50.46 7.86 18.26
CA LEU A 325 -51.55 7.90 17.27
C LEU A 325 -52.49 9.09 17.51
N GLU A 326 -52.86 9.37 18.77
CA GLU A 326 -53.70 10.52 19.14
C GLU A 326 -53.03 11.86 18.82
N ASP A 327 -51.75 12.03 19.17
CA ASP A 327 -50.99 13.25 18.89
C ASP A 327 -50.75 13.42 17.38
N LEU A 328 -50.46 12.34 16.63
CA LEU A 328 -50.23 12.42 15.19
C LEU A 328 -51.54 12.63 14.41
N GLU A 329 -52.65 12.02 14.81
CA GLU A 329 -53.97 12.26 14.22
C GLU A 329 -54.38 13.72 14.42
N TYR A 330 -54.22 14.26 15.64
CA TYR A 330 -54.41 15.69 15.92
C TYR A 330 -53.55 16.60 15.03
N LEU A 331 -52.25 16.31 14.88
CA LEU A 331 -51.33 17.13 14.08
C LEU A 331 -51.64 17.11 12.58
N VAL A 332 -52.26 16.04 12.07
CA VAL A 332 -52.72 15.97 10.68
C VAL A 332 -54.07 16.70 10.51
N GLU A 333 -54.98 16.58 11.48
CA GLU A 333 -56.25 17.31 11.48
C GLU A 333 -56.07 18.83 11.68
N SER A 334 -55.07 19.27 12.44
CA SER A 334 -54.72 20.69 12.60
C SER A 334 -53.98 21.26 11.37
N GLY A 335 -53.44 20.40 10.51
CA GLY A 335 -52.64 20.77 9.35
C GLY A 335 -51.17 21.11 9.66
N GLU A 336 -50.72 20.88 10.91
CA GLU A 336 -49.31 21.05 11.31
C GLU A 336 -48.41 19.97 10.67
N VAL A 337 -48.95 18.78 10.41
CA VAL A 337 -48.36 17.75 9.54
C VAL A 337 -49.23 17.63 8.27
N PRO A 338 -48.73 17.95 7.07
CA PRO A 338 -49.54 17.87 5.87
C PRO A 338 -49.78 16.42 5.45
N MET A 339 -50.98 16.12 4.93
CA MET A 339 -51.35 14.77 4.47
C MET A 339 -50.35 14.18 3.45
N THR A 340 -49.69 15.02 2.65
CA THR A 340 -48.65 14.60 1.70
C THR A 340 -47.40 14.01 2.36
N ARG A 341 -47.08 14.39 3.61
CA ARG A 341 -45.97 13.83 4.40
C ARG A 341 -46.34 12.44 4.96
N ILE A 342 -47.60 12.27 5.36
CA ILE A 342 -48.16 10.96 5.75
C ILE A 342 -48.22 10.02 4.53
N ASP A 343 -48.57 10.55 3.36
CA ASP A 343 -48.62 9.75 2.12
C ASP A 343 -47.22 9.31 1.65
N ASP A 344 -46.21 10.19 1.61
CA ASP A 344 -44.83 9.82 1.28
C ASP A 344 -44.25 8.78 2.26
N ALA A 345 -44.53 8.93 3.56
CA ALA A 345 -44.18 7.94 4.58
C ALA A 345 -44.77 6.55 4.30
N VAL A 346 -46.09 6.51 4.08
CA VAL A 346 -46.80 5.24 3.85
C VAL A 346 -46.43 4.63 2.51
N GLU A 347 -46.19 5.42 1.46
CA GLU A 347 -45.66 4.91 0.20
C GLU A 347 -44.33 4.17 0.40
N ARG A 348 -43.40 4.72 1.18
CA ARG A 348 -42.10 4.09 1.46
C ARG A 348 -42.26 2.79 2.24
N ILE A 349 -43.08 2.78 3.28
CA ILE A 349 -43.41 1.58 4.06
C ILE A 349 -44.00 0.49 3.15
N LEU A 350 -45.01 0.82 2.33
CA LEU A 350 -45.66 -0.13 1.45
C LEU A 350 -44.71 -0.64 0.35
N ARG A 351 -43.89 0.25 -0.24
CA ARG A 351 -42.86 -0.09 -1.24
C ARG A 351 -41.89 -1.14 -0.70
N VAL A 352 -41.43 -0.98 0.55
CA VAL A 352 -40.59 -1.98 1.24
C VAL A 352 -41.36 -3.28 1.50
N LYS A 353 -42.64 -3.24 1.89
CA LYS A 353 -43.47 -4.46 2.09
C LYS A 353 -43.66 -5.27 0.81
N PHE A 354 -43.85 -4.62 -0.34
CA PHE A 354 -43.94 -5.29 -1.63
C PHE A 354 -42.56 -5.78 -2.11
N ALA A 355 -41.49 -5.00 -1.94
CA ALA A 355 -40.13 -5.43 -2.27
C ALA A 355 -39.69 -6.67 -1.46
N ALA A 356 -40.05 -6.74 -0.17
CA ALA A 356 -39.81 -7.88 0.71
C ALA A 356 -40.75 -9.09 0.46
N LYS A 357 -41.62 -9.02 -0.57
CA LYS A 357 -42.69 -9.98 -0.89
C LYS A 357 -43.56 -10.39 0.30
N LEU A 358 -43.84 -9.42 1.19
CA LEU A 358 -44.52 -9.68 2.47
C LEU A 358 -46.03 -9.91 2.29
N PHE A 359 -46.63 -9.41 1.20
CA PHE A 359 -48.03 -9.67 0.85
C PHE A 359 -48.23 -11.10 0.31
N GLU A 360 -47.21 -11.66 -0.34
CA GLU A 360 -47.18 -13.00 -0.92
C GLU A 360 -46.79 -14.04 0.14
N TYR A 361 -45.84 -13.69 1.01
CA TYR A 361 -45.28 -14.57 2.04
C TYR A 361 -45.30 -13.91 3.44
N PRO A 362 -46.50 -13.61 4.01
CA PRO A 362 -46.62 -12.92 5.29
C PRO A 362 -46.16 -13.77 6.49
N THR A 363 -46.35 -15.08 6.42
CA THR A 363 -46.03 -16.05 7.50
C THR A 363 -44.68 -16.74 7.31
N THR A 364 -44.19 -17.34 8.39
CA THR A 364 -42.88 -18.00 8.49
C THR A 364 -42.74 -19.20 7.55
N ASP A 365 -41.52 -19.42 7.05
CA ASP A 365 -41.17 -20.67 6.36
C ASP A 365 -40.56 -21.67 7.36
N ARG A 366 -41.36 -22.66 7.78
CA ARG A 366 -40.93 -23.67 8.77
C ARG A 366 -39.91 -24.66 8.22
N SER A 367 -39.65 -24.68 6.90
CA SER A 367 -38.57 -25.50 6.32
C SER A 367 -37.15 -24.99 6.67
N LEU A 368 -37.03 -23.76 7.17
CA LEU A 368 -35.76 -23.16 7.59
C LEU A 368 -35.33 -23.56 9.01
N LEU A 369 -36.18 -24.26 9.79
CA LEU A 369 -35.89 -24.56 11.20
C LEU A 369 -34.65 -25.45 11.38
N ASP A 370 -34.41 -26.41 10.49
CA ASP A 370 -33.24 -27.30 10.53
C ASP A 370 -31.90 -26.59 10.21
N ILE A 371 -31.95 -25.33 9.78
CA ILE A 371 -30.78 -24.49 9.45
C ILE A 371 -30.29 -23.70 10.69
N VAL A 372 -31.15 -23.51 11.69
CA VAL A 372 -30.86 -22.73 12.92
C VAL A 372 -29.73 -23.35 13.72
N GLY A 373 -28.69 -22.58 14.03
CA GLY A 373 -27.51 -23.06 14.75
C GLY A 373 -26.80 -24.24 14.08
N SER A 374 -27.04 -24.48 12.78
CA SER A 374 -26.57 -25.67 12.08
C SER A 374 -25.05 -25.69 11.89
N LYS A 375 -24.48 -26.89 11.74
CA LYS A 375 -23.02 -27.06 11.62
C LYS A 375 -22.38 -26.16 10.53
N PRO A 376 -22.96 -25.98 9.32
CA PRO A 376 -22.37 -25.07 8.32
C PRO A 376 -22.28 -23.60 8.76
N HIS A 377 -23.24 -23.12 9.56
CA HIS A 377 -23.18 -21.75 10.11
C HIS A 377 -22.19 -21.64 11.27
N ARG A 378 -22.08 -22.68 12.11
CA ARG A 378 -21.05 -22.74 13.17
C ARG A 378 -19.63 -22.87 12.61
N GLU A 379 -19.39 -23.64 11.56
CA GLU A 379 -18.07 -23.67 10.90
C GLU A 379 -17.73 -22.33 10.19
N LEU A 380 -18.75 -21.58 9.72
CA LEU A 380 -18.59 -20.20 9.21
C LEU A 380 -18.26 -19.22 10.35
N ALA A 381 -18.91 -19.34 11.51
CA ALA A 381 -18.57 -18.53 12.69
C ALA A 381 -17.18 -18.87 13.22
N ARG A 382 -16.78 -20.15 13.27
CA ARG A 382 -15.40 -20.59 13.56
C ARG A 382 -14.38 -19.99 12.59
N GLU A 383 -14.69 -19.95 11.29
CA GLU A 383 -13.87 -19.25 10.27
C GLU A 383 -13.73 -17.76 10.58
N ALA A 384 -14.82 -17.09 10.95
CA ALA A 384 -14.83 -15.68 11.32
C ALA A 384 -14.01 -15.41 12.59
N VAL A 385 -14.14 -16.26 13.62
CA VAL A 385 -13.32 -16.21 14.84
C VAL A 385 -11.85 -16.28 14.47
N ARG A 386 -11.37 -17.35 13.83
CA ARG A 386 -9.92 -17.49 13.53
C ARG A 386 -9.35 -16.36 12.66
N LYS A 387 -10.14 -15.82 11.71
CA LYS A 387 -9.74 -14.67 10.89
C LYS A 387 -9.74 -13.34 11.64
N SER A 388 -10.53 -13.19 12.71
CA SER A 388 -10.64 -11.97 13.51
C SER A 388 -9.46 -11.74 14.47
N LEU A 389 -8.81 -12.82 14.92
CA LEU A 389 -7.80 -12.75 15.97
C LEU A 389 -6.55 -11.99 15.51
N VAL A 390 -6.15 -10.99 16.30
CA VAL A 390 -4.92 -10.22 16.04
C VAL A 390 -3.86 -10.61 17.06
N LEU A 391 -2.75 -11.14 16.57
CA LEU A 391 -1.58 -11.47 17.36
C LEU A 391 -0.77 -10.19 17.64
N LEU A 392 -0.72 -9.77 18.90
CA LEU A 392 -0.07 -8.53 19.36
C LEU A 392 1.33 -8.75 19.93
N LYS A 393 1.60 -9.94 20.48
CA LYS A 393 2.94 -10.38 20.90
C LYS A 393 3.10 -11.88 20.65
N ASN A 394 4.27 -12.29 20.16
CA ASN A 394 4.65 -13.69 20.03
C ASN A 394 6.13 -13.91 20.37
N GLY A 395 6.43 -14.25 21.63
CA GLY A 395 7.77 -14.39 22.19
C GLY A 395 8.27 -13.14 22.93
N LYS A 396 9.06 -13.36 23.98
CA LYS A 396 9.85 -12.30 24.67
C LYS A 396 11.13 -11.94 23.89
N ASP A 397 11.65 -12.90 23.13
CA ASP A 397 12.73 -12.73 22.15
C ASP A 397 12.08 -12.90 20.76
N PRO A 398 12.08 -11.88 19.87
CA PRO A 398 11.47 -11.99 18.54
C PRO A 398 12.04 -13.11 17.66
N LYS A 399 13.18 -13.71 18.02
CA LYS A 399 13.76 -14.88 17.33
C LYS A 399 13.23 -16.23 17.85
N LYS A 400 12.34 -16.21 18.85
CA LYS A 400 11.79 -17.38 19.54
C LYS A 400 10.27 -17.18 19.75
N PRO A 401 9.45 -17.44 18.72
CA PRO A 401 7.99 -17.39 18.88
C PRO A 401 7.53 -18.40 19.94
N PHE A 402 6.46 -18.05 20.63
CA PHE A 402 5.81 -18.85 21.66
C PHE A 402 4.59 -19.63 21.13
N LEU A 403 3.93 -19.09 20.09
CA LEU A 403 2.89 -19.76 19.30
C LEU A 403 3.48 -20.32 17.99
N PRO A 404 3.01 -21.49 17.51
CA PRO A 404 1.93 -22.30 18.08
C PRO A 404 2.34 -23.08 19.34
N LEU A 405 1.38 -23.31 20.23
CA LEU A 405 1.53 -24.09 21.47
C LEU A 405 1.65 -25.58 21.16
N ASP A 406 2.47 -26.29 21.96
CA ASP A 406 2.64 -27.74 21.81
C ASP A 406 1.49 -28.54 22.46
N ARG A 407 0.68 -29.21 21.62
CA ARG A 407 -0.40 -30.12 22.06
C ARG A 407 0.10 -31.34 22.86
N ASN A 408 1.41 -31.64 22.80
CA ASN A 408 2.06 -32.76 23.49
C ASN A 408 2.68 -32.34 24.84
N ALA A 409 2.45 -31.09 25.29
CA ALA A 409 2.69 -30.68 26.66
C ALA A 409 2.05 -31.68 27.63
N LYS A 410 2.72 -32.02 28.73
CA LYS A 410 2.16 -33.01 29.69
C LYS A 410 0.99 -32.43 30.49
N ARG A 411 1.03 -31.13 30.75
CA ARG A 411 0.20 -30.46 31.74
C ARG A 411 0.11 -28.97 31.44
N VAL A 412 -1.10 -28.46 31.32
CA VAL A 412 -1.37 -27.07 30.94
C VAL A 412 -2.33 -26.43 31.92
N LEU A 413 -2.15 -25.12 32.15
CA LEU A 413 -3.10 -24.32 32.94
C LEU A 413 -4.01 -23.55 31.98
N VAL A 414 -5.31 -23.61 32.23
CA VAL A 414 -6.30 -22.66 31.70
C VAL A 414 -6.83 -21.84 32.87
N ALA A 415 -6.81 -20.51 32.75
CA ALA A 415 -7.20 -19.62 33.85
C ALA A 415 -7.88 -18.33 33.34
N GLY A 416 -8.39 -17.55 34.28
CA GLY A 416 -9.09 -16.30 34.02
C GLY A 416 -10.59 -16.49 33.77
N LYS A 417 -11.35 -15.48 34.17
CA LYS A 417 -12.82 -15.48 34.22
C LYS A 417 -13.50 -15.68 32.86
N HIS A 418 -12.81 -15.36 31.77
CA HIS A 418 -13.33 -15.49 30.41
C HIS A 418 -13.11 -16.87 29.79
N ALA A 419 -12.40 -17.78 30.47
CA ALA A 419 -12.04 -19.07 29.90
C ALA A 419 -13.23 -20.03 29.77
N ASP A 420 -14.18 -20.04 30.71
CA ASP A 420 -15.37 -20.92 30.67
C ASP A 420 -16.70 -20.16 30.68
N ASP A 421 -16.69 -18.89 30.28
CA ASP A 421 -17.88 -18.03 30.21
C ASP A 421 -18.26 -17.72 28.75
N LEU A 422 -19.22 -18.50 28.23
CA LEU A 422 -19.73 -18.35 26.86
C LEU A 422 -20.36 -16.97 26.61
N GLY A 423 -21.01 -16.39 27.61
CA GLY A 423 -21.65 -15.08 27.51
C GLY A 423 -20.64 -13.94 27.45
N TYR A 424 -19.55 -14.04 28.21
CA TYR A 424 -18.45 -13.07 28.17
C TYR A 424 -17.72 -13.06 26.81
N GLN A 425 -17.51 -14.22 26.17
CA GLN A 425 -16.95 -14.26 24.81
C GLN A 425 -17.97 -13.86 23.70
N CYS A 426 -19.27 -13.83 23.98
CA CYS A 426 -20.26 -13.26 23.05
C CYS A 426 -20.43 -11.74 23.23
N GLY A 427 -20.33 -11.23 24.46
CA GLY A 427 -20.46 -9.82 24.78
C GLY A 427 -21.92 -9.34 24.80
N GLY A 428 -22.11 -8.04 24.53
CA GLY A 428 -23.43 -7.41 24.46
C GLY A 428 -24.30 -7.96 23.31
N TRP A 429 -25.57 -7.59 23.32
CA TRP A 429 -26.58 -8.04 22.35
C TRP A 429 -26.72 -9.57 22.22
N THR A 430 -26.40 -10.37 23.26
CA THR A 430 -26.56 -11.84 23.21
C THR A 430 -27.55 -12.35 24.28
N ALA A 431 -28.67 -12.96 23.83
CA ALA A 431 -29.78 -13.54 24.63
C ALA A 431 -30.51 -12.60 25.63
N THR A 432 -29.92 -11.44 25.92
CA THR A 432 -30.34 -10.30 26.75
C THR A 432 -29.70 -9.05 26.15
N TRP A 433 -30.24 -7.86 26.42
CA TRP A 433 -29.73 -6.61 25.84
C TRP A 433 -28.24 -6.37 26.17
N GLU A 434 -27.91 -6.24 27.45
CA GLU A 434 -26.53 -6.05 27.94
C GLU A 434 -25.62 -7.28 27.71
N GLY A 435 -26.19 -8.44 27.37
CA GLY A 435 -25.56 -9.74 27.55
C GLY A 435 -25.57 -10.18 29.03
N THR A 436 -25.08 -11.39 29.32
CA THR A 436 -25.01 -11.95 30.68
C THR A 436 -23.85 -12.94 30.82
N SER A 437 -23.46 -13.28 32.05
CA SER A 437 -22.42 -14.28 32.36
C SER A 437 -22.94 -15.72 32.24
N GLY A 438 -22.07 -16.64 31.81
CA GLY A 438 -22.27 -18.08 31.80
C GLY A 438 -22.74 -18.66 30.46
N ARG A 439 -23.26 -19.89 30.48
CA ARG A 439 -23.69 -20.62 29.27
C ARG A 439 -25.11 -20.22 28.85
N ILE A 440 -25.22 -19.00 28.32
CA ILE A 440 -26.48 -18.32 27.96
C ILE A 440 -27.14 -18.85 26.67
N THR A 441 -26.37 -19.44 25.76
CA THR A 441 -26.83 -20.06 24.51
C THR A 441 -26.07 -21.38 24.24
N ILE A 442 -26.18 -21.95 23.04
CA ILE A 442 -25.41 -23.13 22.60
C ILE A 442 -24.13 -22.66 21.90
N GLY A 443 -22.96 -23.14 22.39
CA GLY A 443 -21.63 -22.81 21.87
C GLY A 443 -20.51 -23.43 22.71
N THR A 444 -19.27 -23.28 22.24
CA THR A 444 -18.04 -23.84 22.81
C THR A 444 -17.25 -22.74 23.52
N THR A 445 -16.90 -22.93 24.80
CA THR A 445 -16.04 -21.97 25.54
C THR A 445 -14.57 -22.11 25.13
N ILE A 446 -13.72 -21.15 25.53
CA ILE A 446 -12.26 -21.27 25.35
C ILE A 446 -11.74 -22.54 26.05
N LEU A 447 -12.23 -22.86 27.24
CA LEU A 447 -11.85 -24.04 28.01
C LEU A 447 -12.32 -25.35 27.33
N ASP A 448 -13.55 -25.39 26.81
CA ASP A 448 -14.02 -26.54 26.01
C ASP A 448 -13.12 -26.74 24.79
N ALA A 449 -12.88 -25.66 24.02
CA ALA A 449 -12.07 -25.68 22.82
C ALA A 449 -10.62 -26.14 23.09
N VAL A 450 -10.00 -25.70 24.19
CA VAL A 450 -8.66 -26.14 24.61
C VAL A 450 -8.65 -27.63 24.98
N ARG A 451 -9.68 -28.11 25.69
CA ARG A 451 -9.83 -29.56 26.00
C ARG A 451 -9.99 -30.39 24.72
N GLU A 452 -10.80 -29.93 23.77
CA GLU A 452 -10.99 -30.60 22.47
C GLU A 452 -9.72 -30.59 21.61
N ALA A 453 -8.98 -29.47 21.58
CA ALA A 453 -7.77 -29.32 20.78
C ALA A 453 -6.58 -30.14 21.31
N ILE A 454 -6.52 -30.36 22.62
CA ILE A 454 -5.48 -31.17 23.30
C ILE A 454 -5.86 -32.66 23.36
N GLY A 455 -7.14 -32.98 23.59
CA GLY A 455 -7.62 -34.36 23.77
C GLY A 455 -7.00 -35.05 24.99
N GLU A 456 -6.76 -36.35 24.89
CA GLU A 456 -6.19 -37.18 25.97
C GLU A 456 -4.66 -37.03 26.14
N ASN A 457 -4.01 -36.12 25.37
CA ASN A 457 -2.55 -35.99 25.35
C ASN A 457 -1.95 -35.27 26.57
N ALA A 458 -2.74 -34.44 27.27
CA ALA A 458 -2.29 -33.65 28.42
C ALA A 458 -3.32 -33.56 29.53
N GLU A 459 -2.87 -33.29 30.76
CA GLU A 459 -3.74 -32.83 31.84
C GLU A 459 -4.06 -31.33 31.67
N VAL A 460 -5.32 -31.02 31.30
CA VAL A 460 -5.83 -29.65 31.21
C VAL A 460 -6.43 -29.23 32.57
N VAL A 461 -5.65 -28.52 33.37
CA VAL A 461 -6.10 -27.96 34.65
C VAL A 461 -6.84 -26.65 34.41
N TYR A 462 -8.03 -26.49 35.00
CA TYR A 462 -8.76 -25.22 35.01
C TYR A 462 -8.83 -24.65 36.43
N GLU A 463 -8.40 -23.40 36.58
CA GLU A 463 -8.55 -22.62 37.82
C GLU A 463 -8.85 -21.17 37.44
N GLU A 464 -10.02 -20.64 37.80
CA GLU A 464 -10.46 -19.32 37.33
C GLU A 464 -9.54 -18.18 37.84
N ASN A 465 -9.17 -18.23 39.12
CA ASN A 465 -8.40 -17.20 39.81
C ASN A 465 -7.26 -17.82 40.67
N PRO A 466 -6.21 -18.37 40.04
CA PRO A 466 -5.12 -19.05 40.74
C PRO A 466 -4.34 -18.11 41.68
N THR A 467 -3.92 -18.64 42.83
CA THR A 467 -3.06 -17.96 43.81
C THR A 467 -1.59 -18.37 43.70
N THR A 468 -0.68 -17.63 44.34
CA THR A 468 0.75 -18.00 44.43
C THR A 468 0.97 -19.41 45.00
N GLU A 469 0.12 -19.83 45.95
CA GLU A 469 0.14 -21.15 46.57
C GLU A 469 -0.34 -22.23 45.58
N SER A 470 -1.41 -21.96 44.82
CA SER A 470 -1.90 -22.88 43.78
C SER A 470 -0.82 -23.18 42.74
N LEU A 471 -0.11 -22.16 42.24
CA LEU A 471 0.92 -22.31 41.21
C LEU A 471 2.25 -22.87 41.75
N SER A 472 2.39 -23.02 43.07
CA SER A 472 3.65 -23.43 43.70
C SER A 472 3.90 -24.93 43.54
N GLY A 473 5.02 -25.30 42.93
CA GLY A 473 5.44 -26.69 42.77
C GLY A 473 4.68 -27.50 41.70
N GLN A 474 3.84 -26.85 40.89
CA GLN A 474 3.16 -27.48 39.75
C GLN A 474 3.99 -27.35 38.46
N ASP A 475 4.26 -28.46 37.79
CA ASP A 475 5.05 -28.52 36.54
C ASP A 475 4.13 -28.28 35.31
N PHE A 476 3.81 -27.02 35.05
CA PHE A 476 3.01 -26.59 33.89
C PHE A 476 3.91 -26.21 32.72
N SER A 477 3.63 -26.75 31.53
CA SER A 477 4.39 -26.44 30.31
C SER A 477 4.10 -25.03 29.78
N TYR A 478 2.84 -24.59 29.88
CA TYR A 478 2.39 -23.23 29.60
C TYR A 478 1.02 -22.97 30.26
N ALA A 479 0.63 -21.69 30.28
CA ALA A 479 -0.68 -21.22 30.70
C ALA A 479 -1.40 -20.49 29.56
N ILE A 480 -2.70 -20.71 29.44
CA ILE A 480 -3.64 -19.95 28.60
C ILE A 480 -4.55 -19.18 29.54
N VAL A 481 -4.44 -17.85 29.55
CA VAL A 481 -5.16 -16.99 30.50
C VAL A 481 -6.10 -16.07 29.73
N ALA A 482 -7.40 -16.24 29.92
CA ALA A 482 -8.45 -15.47 29.25
C ALA A 482 -9.05 -14.42 30.20
N VAL A 483 -8.87 -13.14 29.85
CA VAL A 483 -9.35 -11.99 30.62
C VAL A 483 -9.93 -10.94 29.68
N GLY A 484 -10.71 -9.99 30.19
CA GLY A 484 -11.43 -9.08 29.32
C GLY A 484 -12.54 -8.26 29.98
N GLU A 485 -13.30 -7.56 29.15
CA GLU A 485 -14.50 -6.82 29.54
C GLU A 485 -15.67 -7.78 29.82
N ALA A 486 -16.61 -7.36 30.68
CA ALA A 486 -17.92 -8.00 30.75
C ALA A 486 -18.77 -7.59 29.54
N PRO A 487 -19.87 -8.30 29.24
CA PRO A 487 -20.90 -7.82 28.31
C PRO A 487 -21.41 -6.41 28.68
N TYR A 488 -21.59 -5.55 27.68
CA TYR A 488 -22.16 -4.22 27.80
C TYR A 488 -22.82 -3.76 26.49
N VAL A 489 -23.72 -2.78 26.57
CA VAL A 489 -24.31 -2.07 25.43
C VAL A 489 -24.40 -0.57 25.72
N GLU A 490 -24.41 0.23 24.66
CA GLU A 490 -24.81 1.65 24.70
C GLU A 490 -24.09 2.44 25.81
N SER A 491 -24.79 3.33 26.51
CA SER A 491 -24.27 4.14 27.61
C SER A 491 -23.80 3.32 28.82
N GLY A 492 -24.15 2.03 28.89
CA GLY A 492 -23.62 1.10 29.90
C GLY A 492 -22.18 0.64 29.61
N GLY A 493 -21.70 0.84 28.39
CA GLY A 493 -20.32 0.57 27.98
C GLY A 493 -19.40 1.79 27.90
N ASP A 494 -19.92 3.01 28.10
CA ASP A 494 -19.12 4.23 28.05
C ASP A 494 -18.08 4.24 29.19
N ASN A 495 -16.80 4.30 28.86
CA ASN A 495 -15.70 4.07 29.81
C ASN A 495 -14.52 5.00 29.49
N SER A 496 -14.16 5.89 30.42
CA SER A 496 -13.04 6.82 30.27
C SER A 496 -11.66 6.21 30.52
N GLU A 497 -11.58 5.14 31.32
CA GLU A 497 -10.32 4.57 31.82
C GLU A 497 -9.79 3.43 30.94
N LEU A 498 -10.70 2.70 30.27
CA LEU A 498 -10.40 1.59 29.35
C LEU A 498 -9.39 0.56 29.88
N THR A 499 -9.36 0.32 31.19
CA THR A 499 -8.50 -0.69 31.83
C THR A 499 -9.08 -2.10 31.71
N ILE A 500 -8.23 -3.13 31.83
CA ILE A 500 -8.67 -4.54 31.91
C ILE A 500 -9.38 -4.74 33.26
N PRO A 501 -10.68 -5.06 33.30
CA PRO A 501 -11.42 -5.16 34.56
C PRO A 501 -11.15 -6.50 35.28
N PHE A 502 -11.83 -6.72 36.40
CA PHE A 502 -11.69 -7.91 37.26
C PHE A 502 -10.26 -8.22 37.74
N LYS A 503 -9.35 -7.21 37.76
CA LYS A 503 -7.91 -7.39 38.05
C LYS A 503 -7.22 -8.34 37.06
N GLY A 504 -7.69 -8.37 35.81
CA GLY A 504 -7.13 -9.26 34.78
C GLY A 504 -5.64 -9.03 34.50
N ASP A 505 -5.15 -7.80 34.67
CA ASP A 505 -3.73 -7.49 34.58
C ASP A 505 -2.92 -8.05 35.77
N GLU A 506 -3.42 -7.95 37.01
CA GLU A 506 -2.79 -8.56 38.19
C GLU A 506 -2.72 -10.09 38.05
N LEU A 507 -3.79 -10.71 37.55
CA LEU A 507 -3.83 -12.15 37.28
C LEU A 507 -2.82 -12.55 36.21
N LEU A 508 -2.78 -11.83 35.08
CA LEU A 508 -1.79 -12.09 34.02
C LEU A 508 -0.35 -11.95 34.53
N LYS A 509 -0.04 -10.88 35.29
CA LYS A 509 1.26 -10.66 35.93
C LYS A 509 1.61 -11.80 36.91
N LEU A 510 0.65 -12.29 37.69
CA LEU A 510 0.84 -13.37 38.67
C LEU A 510 1.15 -14.72 38.00
N VAL A 511 0.42 -15.09 36.94
CA VAL A 511 0.64 -16.35 36.22
C VAL A 511 1.93 -16.28 35.38
N ALA A 512 2.15 -15.19 34.65
CA ALA A 512 3.32 -15.01 33.79
C ALA A 512 4.66 -14.89 34.55
N ALA A 513 4.60 -14.57 35.85
CA ALA A 513 5.76 -14.62 36.75
C ALA A 513 6.15 -16.05 37.18
N LYS A 514 5.41 -17.08 36.75
CA LYS A 514 5.64 -18.50 37.10
C LYS A 514 5.64 -19.44 35.89
N ILE A 515 4.75 -19.22 34.93
CA ILE A 515 4.47 -20.14 33.82
C ILE A 515 4.53 -19.36 32.49
N PRO A 516 5.13 -19.90 31.41
CA PRO A 516 5.07 -19.27 30.09
C PRO A 516 3.61 -19.04 29.66
N THR A 517 3.23 -17.80 29.37
CA THR A 517 1.81 -17.39 29.33
C THR A 517 1.38 -16.79 28.00
N LEU A 518 0.33 -17.39 27.42
CA LEU A 518 -0.52 -16.79 26.40
C LEU A 518 -1.66 -16.05 27.09
N ALA A 519 -1.76 -14.74 26.86
CA ALA A 519 -2.93 -13.94 27.18
C ALA A 519 -3.93 -13.93 26.00
N ILE A 520 -5.19 -14.25 26.28
CA ILE A 520 -6.32 -14.03 25.36
C ILE A 520 -7.13 -12.87 25.92
N LEU A 521 -7.18 -11.76 25.18
CA LEU A 521 -7.94 -10.57 25.57
C LEU A 521 -9.30 -10.54 24.86
N ILE A 522 -10.37 -10.60 25.65
CA ILE A 522 -11.76 -10.51 25.20
C ILE A 522 -12.26 -9.09 25.46
N SER A 523 -12.46 -8.28 24.42
CA SER A 523 -12.83 -6.87 24.56
C SER A 523 -13.61 -6.36 23.35
N GLY A 524 -14.44 -5.34 23.55
CA GLY A 524 -15.15 -4.70 22.44
C GLY A 524 -14.28 -3.70 21.65
N ARG A 525 -13.02 -3.51 22.07
CA ARG A 525 -12.18 -2.35 21.75
C ARG A 525 -10.74 -2.53 22.24
N PRO A 526 -9.79 -1.68 21.81
CA PRO A 526 -8.50 -1.53 22.49
C PRO A 526 -8.66 -1.14 23.96
N LEU A 527 -7.82 -1.70 24.83
CA LEU A 527 -7.76 -1.41 26.27
C LEU A 527 -6.33 -1.00 26.67
N LEU A 528 -6.18 -0.33 27.80
CA LEU A 528 -4.87 0.09 28.32
C LEU A 528 -3.99 -1.13 28.62
N LEU A 529 -2.86 -1.25 27.92
CA LEU A 529 -1.86 -2.29 28.12
C LEU A 529 -0.60 -1.66 28.73
N GLU A 530 -0.36 -1.90 30.02
CA GLU A 530 0.86 -1.44 30.67
C GLU A 530 2.12 -2.08 30.03
N PRO A 531 3.22 -1.33 29.83
CA PRO A 531 4.49 -1.90 29.36
C PRO A 531 5.00 -3.06 30.25
N SER A 532 4.80 -2.97 31.56
CA SER A 532 5.15 -4.02 32.54
C SER A 532 4.40 -5.35 32.30
N LEU A 533 3.12 -5.27 31.90
CA LEU A 533 2.33 -6.43 31.49
C LEU A 533 2.87 -7.00 30.18
N LEU A 534 3.12 -6.14 29.18
CA LEU A 534 3.67 -6.56 27.89
C LEU A 534 5.06 -7.20 28.00
N GLU A 535 5.91 -6.77 28.94
CA GLU A 535 7.21 -7.39 29.22
C GLU A 535 7.07 -8.80 29.78
N THR A 536 6.14 -9.01 30.72
CA THR A 536 5.97 -10.29 31.44
C THR A 536 5.27 -11.39 30.62
N LEU A 537 4.38 -11.05 29.69
CA LEU A 537 3.69 -12.02 28.83
C LEU A 537 4.61 -12.68 27.79
N ASP A 538 4.32 -13.92 27.38
CA ASP A 538 5.02 -14.60 26.28
C ASP A 538 4.28 -14.43 24.95
N ALA A 539 2.95 -14.51 24.95
CA ALA A 539 2.12 -14.09 23.82
C ALA A 539 0.87 -13.32 24.27
N LEU A 540 0.34 -12.49 23.37
CA LEU A 540 -0.91 -11.75 23.56
C LEU A 540 -1.72 -11.77 22.26
N VAL A 541 -2.97 -12.21 22.35
CA VAL A 541 -3.95 -12.20 21.25
C VAL A 541 -5.13 -11.32 21.64
N ALA A 542 -5.46 -10.34 20.79
CA ALA A 542 -6.75 -9.67 20.83
C ALA A 542 -7.78 -10.58 20.11
N ALA A 543 -8.72 -11.12 20.88
CA ALA A 543 -9.77 -12.02 20.40
C ALA A 543 -11.13 -11.33 20.21
N TRP A 544 -11.22 -10.05 20.57
CA TRP A 544 -12.43 -9.23 20.47
C TRP A 544 -13.60 -9.82 21.27
N LEU A 545 -14.81 -9.81 20.70
CA LEU A 545 -15.98 -10.56 21.18
C LEU A 545 -16.30 -11.63 20.13
N PRO A 546 -15.72 -12.85 20.23
CA PRO A 546 -15.74 -13.85 19.15
C PRO A 546 -17.08 -14.59 18.92
N GLY A 547 -18.05 -14.53 19.85
CA GLY A 547 -19.31 -15.26 19.70
C GLY A 547 -19.23 -16.73 20.17
N THR A 548 -20.03 -17.62 19.57
CA THR A 548 -20.25 -18.97 20.15
C THR A 548 -19.17 -20.01 19.87
N GLU A 549 -18.27 -19.78 18.91
CA GLU A 549 -17.41 -20.84 18.37
C GLU A 549 -15.95 -20.73 18.83
N GLY A 550 -15.72 -20.93 20.13
CA GLY A 550 -14.40 -20.82 20.78
C GLY A 550 -13.29 -21.66 20.13
N ASN A 551 -13.65 -22.72 19.39
CA ASN A 551 -12.73 -23.52 18.58
C ASN A 551 -11.90 -22.69 17.59
N GLY A 552 -12.43 -21.57 17.08
CA GLY A 552 -11.69 -20.68 16.19
C GLY A 552 -10.50 -19.98 16.84
N ILE A 553 -10.42 -19.96 18.17
CA ILE A 553 -9.22 -19.51 18.90
C ILE A 553 -8.17 -20.62 18.90
N THR A 554 -8.59 -21.85 19.20
CA THR A 554 -7.69 -23.01 19.22
C THR A 554 -7.13 -23.38 17.85
N ASP A 555 -7.87 -23.12 16.77
CA ASP A 555 -7.44 -23.25 15.38
C ASP A 555 -6.08 -22.60 15.11
N VAL A 556 -5.82 -21.40 15.66
CA VAL A 556 -4.58 -20.64 15.37
C VAL A 556 -3.54 -20.69 16.49
N VAL A 557 -3.93 -20.73 17.77
CA VAL A 557 -2.95 -20.80 18.87
C VAL A 557 -2.24 -22.16 18.95
N PHE A 558 -2.84 -23.22 18.39
CA PHE A 558 -2.22 -24.54 18.21
C PHE A 558 -1.78 -24.85 16.77
N GLY A 559 -1.88 -23.88 15.85
CA GLY A 559 -1.26 -23.95 14.51
C GLY A 559 -1.94 -24.85 13.48
N ASP A 560 -3.25 -25.12 13.58
CA ASP A 560 -4.01 -25.72 12.45
C ASP A 560 -4.19 -24.70 11.31
N TYR A 561 -4.22 -23.42 11.66
CA TYR A 561 -4.31 -22.26 10.76
C TYR A 561 -3.31 -21.17 11.18
N GLU A 562 -2.94 -20.32 10.23
CA GLU A 562 -2.17 -19.11 10.50
C GLU A 562 -3.07 -17.97 11.04
N PHE A 563 -2.48 -17.05 11.80
CA PHE A 563 -3.12 -15.77 12.10
C PHE A 563 -3.20 -14.91 10.82
N HIS A 564 -4.35 -14.29 10.58
CA HIS A 564 -4.55 -13.36 9.46
C HIS A 564 -5.20 -12.02 9.88
N GLY A 565 -5.66 -11.90 11.12
CA GLY A 565 -6.28 -10.68 11.62
C GLY A 565 -5.27 -9.54 11.74
N ARG A 566 -5.69 -8.32 11.34
CA ARG A 566 -4.93 -7.07 11.49
C ARG A 566 -5.77 -6.04 12.23
N LEU A 567 -5.15 -5.23 13.08
CA LEU A 567 -5.88 -4.24 13.88
C LEU A 567 -6.84 -3.36 13.03
N PRO A 568 -8.15 -3.30 13.35
CA PRO A 568 -9.11 -2.38 12.73
C PRO A 568 -9.27 -1.08 13.52
N PHE A 569 -8.61 -0.96 14.67
CA PHE A 569 -8.53 0.23 15.52
C PHE A 569 -7.09 0.44 15.98
N SER A 570 -6.70 1.69 16.17
CA SER A 570 -5.42 2.09 16.74
C SER A 570 -5.37 1.73 18.23
N TRP A 571 -4.32 1.03 18.65
CA TRP A 571 -4.10 0.75 20.06
C TRP A 571 -3.35 1.92 20.70
N PHE A 572 -3.94 2.57 21.71
CA PHE A 572 -3.35 3.71 22.41
C PHE A 572 -2.33 3.28 23.47
N LYS A 573 -1.43 4.21 23.85
CA LYS A 573 -0.48 4.08 24.97
C LYS A 573 -1.05 4.65 26.28
N SER A 574 -1.83 5.73 26.17
CA SER A 574 -2.64 6.29 27.27
C SER A 574 -4.01 6.75 26.74
N VAL A 575 -5.04 6.71 27.59
CA VAL A 575 -6.37 7.27 27.29
C VAL A 575 -6.35 8.79 27.06
N ASP A 576 -5.30 9.48 27.52
CA ASP A 576 -5.05 10.91 27.25
C ASP A 576 -4.81 11.21 25.76
N GLN A 577 -4.43 10.20 24.96
CA GLN A 577 -4.24 10.34 23.52
C GLN A 577 -5.56 10.34 22.73
N LEU A 578 -6.68 9.96 23.36
CA LEU A 578 -7.95 9.75 22.67
C LEU A 578 -8.76 11.06 22.53
N PRO A 579 -9.44 11.30 21.39
CA PRO A 579 -9.50 10.44 20.20
C PRO A 579 -8.20 10.49 19.37
N MET A 580 -7.82 9.35 18.81
CA MET A 580 -6.67 9.22 17.91
C MET A 580 -7.12 9.13 16.45
N ASP A 581 -6.28 9.59 15.53
CA ASP A 581 -6.56 9.54 14.10
C ASP A 581 -5.30 9.20 13.29
N ALA A 582 -5.35 8.08 12.56
CA ALA A 582 -4.22 7.52 11.82
C ALA A 582 -3.71 8.39 10.66
N TYR A 583 -4.44 9.45 10.30
CA TYR A 583 -4.12 10.37 9.23
C TYR A 583 -3.52 11.71 9.70
N GLN A 584 -3.31 11.89 11.02
CA GLN A 584 -2.77 13.13 11.60
C GLN A 584 -1.28 13.02 11.95
N THR A 585 -0.55 14.14 11.84
CA THR A 585 0.90 14.21 12.04
C THR A 585 1.37 13.84 13.46
N ALA A 586 0.48 13.87 14.46
CA ALA A 586 0.77 13.55 15.86
C ALA A 586 0.43 12.09 16.25
N TYR A 587 0.20 11.21 15.27
CA TYR A 587 -0.21 9.82 15.48
C TYR A 587 0.90 8.96 16.10
N ASP A 588 0.76 8.65 17.41
CA ASP A 588 1.74 7.88 18.19
C ASP A 588 1.12 6.68 18.95
N PRO A 589 0.65 5.63 18.25
CA PRO A 589 0.02 4.46 18.86
C PRO A 589 1.01 3.50 19.54
N LEU A 590 0.49 2.66 20.43
CA LEU A 590 1.17 1.45 20.93
C LEU A 590 1.28 0.39 19.81
N PHE A 591 0.16 0.15 19.12
CA PHE A 591 0.08 -0.67 17.92
C PHE A 591 -0.77 0.08 16.87
N PRO A 592 -0.24 0.37 15.67
CA PRO A 592 -0.96 1.16 14.68
C PRO A 592 -2.14 0.42 14.03
N LEU A 593 -3.04 1.17 13.41
CA LEU A 593 -4.08 0.65 12.54
C LEU A 593 -3.44 -0.26 11.46
N GLY A 594 -3.99 -1.46 11.29
CA GLY A 594 -3.49 -2.47 10.37
C GLY A 594 -2.31 -3.31 10.86
N TYR A 595 -1.84 -3.15 12.10
CA TYR A 595 -0.74 -3.91 12.69
C TYR A 595 -0.96 -5.43 12.73
N ASP A 596 0.11 -6.18 12.49
CA ASP A 596 0.30 -7.61 12.73
C ASP A 596 1.74 -7.93 13.17
N VAL A 597 1.92 -9.08 13.83
CA VAL A 597 3.23 -9.66 14.22
C VAL A 597 3.76 -10.65 13.15
N ILE A 598 3.05 -10.78 12.02
CA ILE A 598 3.44 -11.66 10.90
C ILE A 598 4.68 -11.10 10.20
N ASP A 599 5.62 -11.98 9.82
CA ASP A 599 6.85 -11.60 9.13
C ASP A 599 6.55 -10.74 7.90
N ALA A 600 7.08 -9.52 7.87
CA ALA A 600 6.72 -8.54 6.86
C ALA A 600 7.18 -9.01 5.46
N VAL A 601 6.23 -9.12 4.53
CA VAL A 601 6.43 -9.65 3.17
C VAL A 601 7.64 -9.01 2.48
N TYR A 602 7.89 -7.71 2.67
CA TYR A 602 9.07 -7.04 2.09
C TYR A 602 10.43 -7.64 2.51
N ARG A 603 10.51 -8.30 3.68
CA ARG A 603 11.73 -8.95 4.18
C ARG A 603 11.92 -10.37 3.65
N ASN A 604 10.86 -11.07 3.25
CA ASN A 604 10.98 -12.41 2.67
C ASN A 604 11.63 -12.36 1.27
N ALA A 605 12.88 -12.80 1.16
CA ALA A 605 13.64 -12.75 -0.08
C ALA A 605 13.09 -13.66 -1.20
N ASN A 606 12.19 -14.59 -0.88
CA ASN A 606 11.58 -15.52 -1.85
C ASN A 606 10.32 -14.96 -2.53
N GLU A 607 9.75 -13.87 -2.01
CA GLU A 607 8.53 -13.25 -2.54
C GLU A 607 8.79 -12.44 -3.83
N PRO A 608 7.79 -12.30 -4.72
CA PRO A 608 7.88 -11.43 -5.89
C PRO A 608 8.26 -9.99 -5.51
N ILE A 609 9.14 -9.37 -6.29
CA ILE A 609 9.65 -8.01 -6.02
C ILE A 609 8.50 -7.01 -5.85
N GLU A 610 7.47 -7.08 -6.70
CA GLU A 610 6.29 -6.20 -6.61
C GLU A 610 5.51 -6.36 -5.29
N SER A 611 5.35 -7.60 -4.79
CA SER A 611 4.70 -7.85 -3.49
C SER A 611 5.50 -7.24 -2.35
N ARG A 612 6.83 -7.35 -2.42
CA ARG A 612 7.76 -6.82 -1.42
C ARG A 612 7.77 -5.28 -1.43
N VAL A 613 7.79 -4.67 -2.62
CA VAL A 613 7.68 -3.21 -2.80
C VAL A 613 6.33 -2.71 -2.30
N LYS A 614 5.22 -3.37 -2.64
CA LYS A 614 3.87 -2.99 -2.21
C LYS A 614 3.66 -3.08 -0.70
N ASP A 615 4.13 -4.16 -0.05
CA ASP A 615 4.07 -4.29 1.41
C ASP A 615 4.93 -3.21 2.09
N LEU A 616 6.14 -2.94 1.59
CA LEU A 616 7.00 -1.87 2.11
C LEU A 616 6.35 -0.48 1.97
N LEU A 617 5.87 -0.13 0.77
CA LEU A 617 5.19 1.14 0.49
C LEU A 617 3.92 1.33 1.33
N SER A 618 3.24 0.24 1.74
CA SER A 618 2.10 0.32 2.66
C SER A 618 2.50 0.60 4.11
N ARG A 619 3.72 0.23 4.51
CA ARG A 619 4.28 0.42 5.86
C ARG A 619 5.07 1.73 6.03
N MET A 620 5.44 2.40 4.93
CA MET A 620 6.18 3.66 4.92
C MET A 620 5.29 4.90 5.13
N THR A 621 5.70 5.77 6.05
CA THR A 621 5.19 7.13 6.22
C THR A 621 5.55 8.03 5.02
N ILE A 622 4.91 9.19 4.93
CA ILE A 622 5.24 10.22 3.91
C ILE A 622 6.71 10.65 4.04
N LYS A 623 7.21 10.86 5.27
CA LYS A 623 8.62 11.24 5.51
C LYS A 623 9.61 10.21 4.96
N GLU A 624 9.39 8.93 5.23
CA GLU A 624 10.25 7.85 4.72
C GLU A 624 10.18 7.72 3.19
N LYS A 625 9.02 7.98 2.56
CA LYS A 625 8.89 7.99 1.10
C LYS A 625 9.69 9.12 0.46
N LEU A 626 9.58 10.32 1.02
CA LEU A 626 10.38 11.47 0.56
C LEU A 626 11.89 11.27 0.81
N GLY A 627 12.26 10.63 1.92
CA GLY A 627 13.63 10.19 2.20
C GLY A 627 14.18 9.26 1.12
N GLN A 628 13.42 8.23 0.73
CA GLN A 628 13.79 7.32 -0.35
C GLN A 628 13.90 7.99 -1.74
N MET A 629 13.20 9.10 -1.96
CA MET A 629 13.34 9.91 -3.19
C MET A 629 14.52 10.90 -3.19
N THR A 630 15.30 10.96 -2.10
CA THR A 630 16.36 11.95 -1.89
C THR A 630 17.77 11.34 -2.05
N GLN A 631 18.61 11.98 -2.88
CA GLN A 631 20.05 11.65 -3.00
C GLN A 631 20.93 12.81 -2.50
N ILE A 632 21.75 12.54 -1.47
CA ILE A 632 22.67 13.54 -0.86
C ILE A 632 24.12 13.35 -1.28
N LYS A 633 24.99 14.34 -1.04
CA LYS A 633 26.44 14.24 -1.26
C LYS A 633 27.14 13.60 -0.06
N ARG A 634 28.12 12.72 -0.31
CA ARG A 634 28.98 12.07 0.72
C ARG A 634 29.48 13.05 1.79
N SER A 635 29.90 14.26 1.39
CA SER A 635 30.51 15.25 2.28
C SER A 635 29.56 15.85 3.34
N ILE A 636 28.26 15.58 3.25
CA ILE A 636 27.25 15.99 4.25
C ILE A 636 26.51 14.80 4.88
N ALA A 637 26.87 13.56 4.51
CA ALA A 637 26.24 12.36 5.03
C ALA A 637 26.72 12.06 6.46
N THR A 638 25.79 11.80 7.36
CA THR A 638 26.04 11.31 8.72
C THR A 638 25.10 10.13 9.01
N PRO A 639 25.48 9.18 9.89
CA PRO A 639 24.60 8.07 10.26
C PRO A 639 23.21 8.54 10.70
N THR A 640 23.15 9.53 11.59
CA THR A 640 21.90 10.14 12.08
C THR A 640 21.03 10.69 10.94
N ALA A 641 21.62 11.43 9.98
CA ALA A 641 20.86 11.95 8.84
C ALA A 641 20.31 10.84 7.93
N ILE A 642 21.01 9.71 7.80
CA ILE A 642 20.57 8.55 7.02
C ILE A 642 19.41 7.85 7.73
N THR A 643 19.54 7.58 9.03
CA THR A 643 18.55 6.87 9.85
C THR A 643 17.28 7.70 10.08
N ASP A 644 17.40 8.97 10.47
CA ASP A 644 16.27 9.82 10.88
C ASP A 644 15.43 10.32 9.70
N LEU A 645 16.03 10.45 8.52
CA LEU A 645 15.33 10.87 7.29
C LEU A 645 14.96 9.68 6.40
N GLY A 646 15.54 8.50 6.60
CA GLY A 646 15.31 7.32 5.77
C GLY A 646 15.80 7.51 4.33
N LEU A 647 17.04 7.99 4.16
CA LEU A 647 17.58 8.40 2.86
C LEU A 647 17.71 7.25 1.86
N GLY A 648 17.32 7.50 0.60
CA GLY A 648 17.38 6.52 -0.48
C GLY A 648 18.76 6.37 -1.12
N SER A 649 19.54 7.46 -1.22
CA SER A 649 20.85 7.40 -1.87
C SER A 649 21.88 8.42 -1.38
N ILE A 650 23.17 8.08 -1.52
CA ILE A 650 24.33 8.95 -1.30
C ILE A 650 25.21 8.93 -2.56
N LEU A 651 25.83 10.06 -2.93
CA LEU A 651 26.74 10.15 -4.08
C LEU A 651 28.16 10.64 -3.75
N SER A 652 29.13 10.08 -4.48
CA SER A 652 30.47 10.62 -4.70
C SER A 652 30.69 10.92 -6.18
N GLY A 653 30.45 12.19 -6.58
CA GLY A 653 30.82 12.68 -7.90
C GLY A 653 32.33 12.90 -8.06
N GLY A 654 32.77 13.28 -9.26
CA GLY A 654 34.18 13.41 -9.64
C GLY A 654 35.07 14.11 -8.61
N GLY A 655 36.08 13.38 -8.12
CA GLY A 655 37.03 13.85 -7.11
C GLY A 655 36.53 13.77 -5.66
N SER A 656 35.28 13.33 -5.40
CA SER A 656 34.68 13.24 -4.06
C SER A 656 35.09 11.97 -3.30
N LYS A 657 36.40 11.68 -3.31
CA LYS A 657 37.04 10.57 -2.58
C LYS A 657 36.96 10.76 -1.05
N PRO A 658 37.10 9.69 -0.23
CA PRO A 658 37.15 9.78 1.23
C PRO A 658 38.33 10.64 1.70
N PHE A 659 39.53 10.32 1.19
CA PHE A 659 40.82 11.00 1.43
C PHE A 659 41.79 10.71 0.26
N GLU A 660 43.02 11.23 0.34
CA GLU A 660 44.01 11.07 -0.72
C GLU A 660 44.55 9.64 -0.84
N ASN A 661 44.70 9.12 -2.05
CA ASN A 661 45.06 7.73 -2.35
C ASN A 661 44.18 6.64 -1.69
N ALA A 662 42.91 6.93 -1.35
CA ALA A 662 41.98 5.96 -0.77
C ALA A 662 41.74 4.74 -1.68
N THR A 663 41.99 3.54 -1.15
CA THR A 663 41.90 2.24 -1.83
C THR A 663 40.47 1.71 -1.85
N SER A 664 40.23 0.64 -2.62
CA SER A 664 38.91 -0.03 -2.66
C SER A 664 38.41 -0.48 -1.28
N LEU A 665 39.31 -0.84 -0.35
CA LEU A 665 38.92 -1.21 1.02
C LEU A 665 38.42 0.00 1.81
N ASP A 666 39.14 1.12 1.75
CA ASP A 666 38.75 2.37 2.44
C ASP A 666 37.39 2.90 1.96
N TRP A 667 37.09 2.71 0.67
CA TRP A 667 35.78 2.99 0.10
C TRP A 667 34.71 2.00 0.58
N ALA A 668 35.00 0.70 0.60
CA ALA A 668 34.05 -0.32 1.05
C ALA A 668 33.66 -0.13 2.52
N GLU A 669 34.63 0.05 3.43
CA GLU A 669 34.37 0.29 4.86
C GLU A 669 33.50 1.53 5.10
N MET A 670 33.73 2.60 4.33
CA MET A 670 32.91 3.82 4.40
C MET A 670 31.48 3.57 3.91
N VAL A 671 31.30 2.89 2.77
CA VAL A 671 29.98 2.61 2.19
C VAL A 671 29.19 1.67 3.10
N ASP A 672 29.80 0.62 3.64
CA ASP A 672 29.17 -0.31 4.58
C ASP A 672 28.80 0.38 5.92
N GLY A 673 29.60 1.34 6.38
CA GLY A 673 29.27 2.18 7.53
C GLY A 673 27.99 2.99 7.35
N PHE A 674 27.79 3.59 6.17
CA PHE A 674 26.54 4.26 5.82
C PHE A 674 25.39 3.27 5.59
N GLN A 675 25.66 2.11 4.96
CA GLN A 675 24.66 1.07 4.71
C GLN A 675 24.08 0.54 6.02
N LYS A 676 24.92 0.35 7.04
CA LYS A 676 24.48 -0.05 8.38
C LYS A 676 23.53 0.97 9.00
N ALA A 677 23.81 2.28 8.90
CA ALA A 677 22.93 3.33 9.42
C ALA A 677 21.55 3.35 8.73
N ALA A 678 21.48 3.02 7.44
CA ALA A 678 20.21 2.85 6.72
C ALA A 678 19.42 1.61 7.22
N LEU A 679 20.12 0.50 7.49
CA LEU A 679 19.52 -0.72 8.05
C LEU A 679 19.09 -0.58 9.52
N GLU A 680 19.62 0.38 10.26
CA GLU A 680 19.20 0.73 11.63
C GLU A 680 17.91 1.59 11.66
N SER A 681 17.38 2.01 10.51
CA SER A 681 16.08 2.70 10.41
C SER A 681 14.89 1.78 10.77
N ARG A 682 13.74 2.39 11.11
CA ARG A 682 12.49 1.70 11.52
C ARG A 682 12.07 0.54 10.63
N LEU A 683 12.25 0.67 9.31
CA LEU A 683 11.94 -0.36 8.32
C LEU A 683 13.19 -1.12 7.84
N GLY A 684 14.39 -0.63 8.11
CA GLY A 684 15.65 -1.26 7.69
C GLY A 684 15.81 -1.29 6.17
N ILE A 685 15.46 -0.17 5.50
CA ILE A 685 15.53 -0.07 4.03
C ILE A 685 16.99 0.15 3.62
N PRO A 686 17.55 -0.67 2.70
CA PRO A 686 18.89 -0.44 2.17
C PRO A 686 18.92 0.77 1.23
N MET A 687 19.86 1.69 1.45
CA MET A 687 20.15 2.79 0.53
C MET A 687 20.97 2.33 -0.69
N PHE A 688 21.10 3.21 -1.70
CA PHE A 688 22.11 3.13 -2.75
C PHE A 688 23.30 4.06 -2.47
N TYR A 689 24.48 3.69 -2.97
CA TYR A 689 25.66 4.54 -3.04
C TYR A 689 26.12 4.66 -4.50
N GLY A 690 26.12 5.89 -5.02
CA GLY A 690 26.48 6.25 -6.39
C GLY A 690 27.90 6.81 -6.53
N SER A 691 28.63 6.44 -7.59
CA SER A 691 29.88 7.12 -7.96
C SER A 691 30.06 7.28 -9.47
N ASP A 692 30.83 8.29 -9.87
CA ASP A 692 31.26 8.46 -11.26
C ASP A 692 32.30 7.39 -11.60
N ALA A 693 31.96 6.54 -12.57
CA ALA A 693 32.81 5.45 -13.06
C ALA A 693 32.74 5.37 -14.60
N ILE A 694 32.88 6.52 -15.26
CA ILE A 694 32.50 6.74 -16.67
C ILE A 694 33.35 5.90 -17.63
N HIS A 695 34.61 5.62 -17.28
CA HIS A 695 35.57 4.86 -18.07
C HIS A 695 36.48 3.97 -17.21
N GLY A 696 35.92 3.35 -16.16
CA GLY A 696 36.66 2.69 -15.08
C GLY A 696 36.30 3.32 -13.73
N ASN A 697 36.74 2.75 -12.61
CA ASN A 697 36.32 3.18 -11.26
C ASN A 697 37.07 4.46 -10.78
N ASN A 698 37.04 5.52 -11.60
CA ASN A 698 37.99 6.65 -11.62
C ASN A 698 38.05 7.57 -10.37
N ASN A 699 37.37 7.23 -9.28
CA ASN A 699 37.48 7.92 -7.98
C ASN A 699 38.29 7.11 -6.94
N VAL A 700 38.63 5.85 -7.23
CA VAL A 700 39.34 4.92 -6.32
C VAL A 700 40.81 4.80 -6.73
N TYR A 701 41.73 4.77 -5.76
CA TYR A 701 43.16 4.67 -6.06
C TYR A 701 43.56 3.25 -6.48
N GLY A 702 44.32 3.15 -7.58
CA GLY A 702 44.86 1.88 -8.09
C GLY A 702 43.92 1.04 -8.96
N THR A 703 42.74 1.55 -9.34
CA THR A 703 41.78 0.86 -10.23
C THR A 703 42.10 1.06 -11.72
N THR A 704 41.54 0.20 -12.58
CA THR A 704 41.77 0.24 -14.03
C THR A 704 41.04 1.43 -14.66
N ILE A 705 41.78 2.25 -15.43
CA ILE A 705 41.20 3.36 -16.20
C ILE A 705 41.30 3.01 -17.69
N PHE A 706 40.16 2.86 -18.33
CA PHE A 706 40.04 2.51 -19.75
C PHE A 706 40.16 3.75 -20.64
N PRO A 707 40.36 3.59 -21.97
CA PRO A 707 40.19 4.68 -22.91
C PRO A 707 38.82 5.34 -22.74
N HIS A 708 38.72 6.66 -22.89
CA HIS A 708 37.43 7.34 -22.73
C HIS A 708 36.47 7.01 -23.89
N ASN A 709 35.16 7.19 -23.68
CA ASN A 709 34.08 6.80 -24.60
C ASN A 709 34.29 7.19 -26.07
N ILE A 710 34.89 8.34 -26.40
CA ILE A 710 35.24 8.66 -27.79
C ILE A 710 36.26 7.66 -28.39
N GLY A 711 37.29 7.29 -27.63
CA GLY A 711 38.26 6.25 -28.03
C GLY A 711 37.63 4.86 -28.10
N LEU A 712 36.72 4.55 -27.18
CA LEU A 712 35.94 3.32 -27.22
C LEU A 712 35.03 3.28 -28.47
N GLY A 713 34.36 4.39 -28.79
CA GLY A 713 33.54 4.55 -29.99
C GLY A 713 34.33 4.34 -31.28
N ALA A 714 35.60 4.73 -31.29
CA ALA A 714 36.49 4.50 -32.42
C ALA A 714 36.76 3.00 -32.70
N THR A 715 36.64 2.11 -31.70
CA THR A 715 36.79 0.66 -31.90
C THR A 715 35.63 0.04 -32.70
N ARG A 716 34.43 0.62 -32.56
CA ARG A 716 33.16 0.08 -33.08
C ARG A 716 32.85 -1.36 -32.62
N ASP A 717 33.47 -1.80 -31.52
CA ASP A 717 33.34 -3.13 -30.91
C ASP A 717 32.52 -3.03 -29.61
N PRO A 718 31.21 -3.35 -29.63
CA PRO A 718 30.38 -3.30 -28.43
C PRO A 718 30.60 -4.50 -27.48
N ASP A 719 31.18 -5.60 -27.98
CA ASP A 719 31.56 -6.78 -27.17
C ASP A 719 32.79 -6.47 -26.31
N LEU A 720 33.62 -5.50 -26.72
CA LEU A 720 34.64 -4.87 -25.88
C LEU A 720 34.01 -3.96 -24.81
N ILE A 721 32.95 -3.21 -25.12
CA ILE A 721 32.23 -2.39 -24.13
C ILE A 721 31.56 -3.27 -23.07
N GLU A 722 30.97 -4.41 -23.44
CA GLU A 722 30.43 -5.40 -22.48
C GLU A 722 31.51 -5.85 -21.48
N ARG A 723 32.73 -6.10 -21.96
CA ARG A 723 33.87 -6.52 -21.13
C ARG A 723 34.37 -5.40 -20.22
N ILE A 724 34.45 -4.17 -20.73
CA ILE A 724 34.86 -2.99 -19.96
C ILE A 724 33.82 -2.69 -18.87
N GLY A 725 32.52 -2.66 -19.23
CA GLY A 725 31.44 -2.50 -18.27
C GLY A 725 31.42 -3.57 -17.19
N ALA A 726 31.69 -4.83 -17.54
CA ALA A 726 31.81 -5.92 -16.56
C ALA A 726 33.03 -5.75 -15.64
N ALA A 727 34.18 -5.29 -16.14
CA ALA A 727 35.36 -5.02 -15.33
C ALA A 727 35.14 -3.85 -14.37
N THR A 728 34.63 -2.72 -14.87
CA THR A 728 34.24 -1.56 -14.05
C THR A 728 33.21 -1.95 -12.99
N ALA A 729 32.18 -2.73 -13.34
CA ALA A 729 31.18 -3.17 -12.37
C ALA A 729 31.77 -4.04 -11.24
N LEU A 730 32.78 -4.86 -11.53
CA LEU A 730 33.51 -5.62 -10.51
C LEU A 730 34.37 -4.72 -9.60
N GLU A 731 35.13 -3.77 -10.17
CA GLU A 731 35.94 -2.83 -9.41
C GLU A 731 35.09 -1.89 -8.53
N THR A 732 34.02 -1.32 -9.10
CA THR A 732 33.06 -0.46 -8.38
C THR A 732 32.38 -1.25 -7.25
N ARG A 733 31.94 -2.49 -7.50
CA ARG A 733 31.37 -3.35 -6.46
C ARG A 733 32.38 -3.76 -5.38
N ALA A 734 33.65 -3.95 -5.72
CA ALA A 734 34.72 -4.22 -4.77
C ALA A 734 35.02 -3.00 -3.86
N SER A 735 34.74 -1.78 -4.32
CA SER A 735 34.75 -0.56 -3.51
C SER A 735 33.44 -0.29 -2.75
N GLY A 736 32.58 -1.30 -2.56
CA GLY A 736 31.29 -1.20 -1.87
C GLY A 736 30.16 -0.52 -2.67
N VAL A 737 30.50 0.50 -3.46
CA VAL A 737 29.62 1.27 -4.36
C VAL A 737 28.72 0.34 -5.18
N GLN A 738 27.42 0.62 -5.21
CA GLN A 738 26.46 -0.21 -5.94
C GLN A 738 25.96 0.45 -7.22
N TYR A 739 25.91 1.79 -7.29
CA TYR A 739 25.40 2.53 -8.43
C TYR A 739 26.54 3.30 -9.14
N ALA A 740 26.55 3.26 -10.47
CA ALA A 740 27.55 3.95 -11.31
C ALA A 740 26.86 4.92 -12.28
N PHE A 741 27.35 6.15 -12.36
CA PHE A 741 26.86 7.16 -13.31
C PHE A 741 27.43 6.94 -14.74
N ALA A 742 27.23 5.74 -15.28
CA ALA A 742 27.80 5.31 -16.57
C ALA A 742 26.87 4.29 -17.28
N PRO A 743 26.84 4.24 -18.63
CA PRO A 743 27.63 5.04 -19.58
C PRO A 743 27.02 6.42 -19.85
N CYS A 744 27.83 7.35 -20.37
CA CYS A 744 27.32 8.61 -20.93
C CYS A 744 26.78 8.35 -22.36
N LEU A 745 25.57 8.86 -22.65
CA LEU A 745 24.79 8.54 -23.85
C LEU A 745 24.54 9.75 -24.76
N ALA A 746 25.49 10.68 -24.77
CA ALA A 746 25.50 11.83 -25.66
C ALA A 746 25.78 11.44 -27.12
N VAL A 747 25.19 12.17 -28.06
CA VAL A 747 25.58 12.19 -29.48
C VAL A 747 26.18 13.56 -29.76
N CYS A 748 27.50 13.62 -29.95
CA CYS A 748 28.25 14.88 -29.97
C CYS A 748 28.27 15.53 -31.37
N LYS A 749 27.82 16.78 -31.51
CA LYS A 749 27.83 17.52 -32.80
C LYS A 749 28.77 18.73 -32.87
N ASP A 750 29.32 19.19 -31.74
CA ASP A 750 30.23 20.35 -31.70
C ASP A 750 31.44 20.09 -30.79
N PRO A 751 32.67 19.96 -31.33
CA PRO A 751 33.87 19.68 -30.55
C PRO A 751 34.30 20.81 -29.62
N ARG A 752 33.71 22.02 -29.74
CA ARG A 752 33.95 23.10 -28.78
C ARG A 752 33.45 22.76 -27.37
N TRP A 753 32.54 21.79 -27.23
CA TRP A 753 31.98 21.34 -25.94
C TRP A 753 32.98 20.58 -25.05
N GLY A 754 33.10 20.99 -23.80
CA GLY A 754 34.03 20.43 -22.82
C GLY A 754 33.71 19.04 -22.26
N ARG A 755 32.61 18.40 -22.68
CA ARG A 755 32.31 16.97 -22.40
C ARG A 755 32.30 16.10 -23.67
N TYR A 756 32.82 16.61 -24.80
CA TYR A 756 32.75 15.92 -26.10
C TYR A 756 33.31 14.50 -26.09
N TYR A 757 34.34 14.26 -25.27
CA TYR A 757 35.02 12.97 -25.08
C TYR A 757 34.17 11.88 -24.41
N GLU A 758 33.04 12.25 -23.79
CA GLU A 758 32.13 11.32 -23.11
C GLU A 758 31.17 10.59 -24.06
N SER A 759 31.08 11.03 -25.32
CA SER A 759 30.26 10.38 -26.34
C SER A 759 31.04 9.31 -27.10
N TYR A 760 30.34 8.23 -27.50
CA TYR A 760 30.87 7.25 -28.46
C TYR A 760 30.87 7.73 -29.93
N GLY A 761 30.37 8.94 -30.24
CA GLY A 761 30.45 9.53 -31.57
C GLY A 761 29.36 10.54 -31.93
N GLU A 762 29.47 11.10 -33.15
CA GLU A 762 28.50 12.06 -33.70
C GLU A 762 27.32 11.41 -34.44
N ASP A 763 27.39 10.10 -34.66
CA ASP A 763 26.34 9.29 -35.28
C ASP A 763 25.52 8.53 -34.23
N THR A 764 24.20 8.73 -34.28
CA THR A 764 23.22 8.06 -33.43
C THR A 764 23.28 6.53 -33.58
N GLU A 765 23.53 5.99 -34.78
CA GLU A 765 23.60 4.54 -34.97
C GLU A 765 24.86 3.91 -34.38
N LEU A 766 26.00 4.59 -34.46
CA LEU A 766 27.22 4.22 -33.74
C LEU A 766 26.98 4.26 -32.22
N VAL A 767 26.53 5.39 -31.67
CA VAL A 767 26.26 5.53 -30.23
C VAL A 767 25.27 4.48 -29.74
N ARG A 768 24.22 4.17 -30.52
CA ARG A 768 23.27 3.09 -30.20
C ARG A 768 23.93 1.70 -30.22
N LYS A 769 24.81 1.39 -31.17
CA LYS A 769 25.50 0.09 -31.25
C LYS A 769 26.42 -0.14 -30.06
N MET A 770 27.23 0.87 -29.70
CA MET A 770 28.18 0.78 -28.57
C MET A 770 27.49 0.57 -27.20
N THR A 771 26.18 0.79 -27.13
CA THR A 771 25.41 0.86 -25.88
C THR A 771 24.30 -0.20 -25.79
N THR A 772 23.82 -0.74 -26.93
CA THR A 772 22.83 -1.83 -26.95
C THR A 772 23.43 -3.17 -26.50
N LEU A 773 24.68 -3.46 -26.89
CA LEU A 773 25.36 -4.74 -26.63
C LEU A 773 26.29 -4.72 -25.41
N GLY A 774 26.59 -3.55 -24.86
CA GLY A 774 27.42 -3.39 -23.65
C GLY A 774 26.74 -3.78 -22.34
N ILE A 775 25.46 -4.19 -22.35
CA ILE A 775 24.66 -4.46 -21.16
C ILE A 775 24.54 -5.99 -20.93
N PRO A 776 25.27 -6.56 -19.96
CA PRO A 776 25.29 -8.01 -19.73
C PRO A 776 23.92 -8.54 -19.25
N SER A 777 23.77 -9.84 -19.42
CA SER A 777 22.45 -10.34 -19.78
C SER A 777 22.19 -11.80 -19.39
N SER A 778 23.19 -12.68 -19.52
CA SER A 778 22.98 -14.14 -19.52
C SER A 778 23.90 -14.97 -18.62
N ARG A 779 24.48 -14.40 -17.55
CA ARG A 779 24.83 -15.18 -16.32
C ARG A 779 25.07 -14.44 -15.01
N ILE A 780 25.27 -13.12 -14.97
CA ILE A 780 25.35 -12.35 -13.70
C ILE A 780 24.06 -11.54 -13.50
N ARG A 781 23.50 -11.56 -12.29
CA ARG A 781 22.24 -10.88 -11.88
C ARG A 781 22.51 -9.54 -11.17
N ILE A 782 23.38 -8.69 -11.73
CA ILE A 782 23.81 -7.43 -11.10
C ILE A 782 23.79 -6.29 -12.12
N TRP A 783 22.95 -5.29 -11.83
CA TRP A 783 22.78 -3.98 -12.47
C TRP A 783 22.50 -3.85 -13.97
N ARG A 784 21.69 -2.84 -14.29
CA ARG A 784 21.48 -2.22 -15.60
C ARG A 784 21.29 -0.72 -15.35
N THR A 785 21.95 0.14 -16.13
CA THR A 785 22.30 1.50 -15.70
C THR A 785 21.46 2.63 -16.29
N SER A 786 21.52 3.79 -15.64
CA SER A 786 20.74 4.99 -15.92
C SER A 786 21.22 5.76 -17.16
N ILE A 787 20.34 6.59 -17.73
CA ILE A 787 20.60 7.40 -18.93
C ILE A 787 20.59 8.89 -18.58
N CYS A 788 21.74 9.55 -18.61
CA CYS A 788 21.84 11.00 -18.48
C CYS A 788 21.72 11.70 -19.85
N TYR A 789 20.71 12.55 -20.02
CA TYR A 789 20.55 13.43 -21.18
C TYR A 789 20.64 14.91 -20.80
N HIS A 790 21.38 15.70 -21.58
CA HIS A 790 21.52 17.15 -21.41
C HIS A 790 21.22 17.86 -22.74
N ILE A 791 19.99 18.36 -22.93
CA ILE A 791 19.60 19.16 -24.12
C ILE A 791 18.62 20.26 -23.69
N GLU A 792 19.08 21.51 -23.70
CA GLU A 792 18.42 22.66 -23.06
C GLU A 792 17.14 23.16 -23.74
N THR A 793 16.84 22.73 -24.99
CA THR A 793 15.71 23.32 -25.78
C THR A 793 14.74 22.30 -26.41
N VAL A 794 15.09 21.01 -26.49
CA VAL A 794 14.28 19.99 -27.20
C VAL A 794 13.25 19.31 -26.28
N PHE A 795 13.49 19.36 -24.97
CA PHE A 795 12.78 18.64 -23.90
C PHE A 795 11.25 18.59 -24.06
N ARG A 796 10.61 19.76 -24.29
CA ARG A 796 9.14 19.88 -24.37
C ARG A 796 8.48 19.22 -25.58
N ARG A 797 9.21 18.90 -26.66
CA ARG A 797 8.62 18.43 -27.94
C ARG A 797 8.84 16.96 -28.26
N VAL A 798 9.89 16.32 -27.73
CA VAL A 798 10.20 14.91 -28.03
C VAL A 798 9.48 13.96 -27.07
N LEU A 799 9.57 14.19 -25.75
CA LEU A 799 8.86 13.41 -24.73
C LEU A 799 7.35 13.35 -25.03
N ALA A 800 6.72 14.51 -25.24
CA ALA A 800 5.30 14.64 -25.57
C ALA A 800 4.86 13.99 -26.90
N ARG A 801 5.80 13.51 -27.73
CA ARG A 801 5.53 12.90 -29.06
C ARG A 801 5.84 11.40 -29.10
N LEU A 802 6.84 10.94 -28.33
CA LEU A 802 7.05 9.51 -28.05
C LEU A 802 5.92 8.98 -27.15
N TRP A 803 5.65 9.65 -26.02
CA TRP A 803 4.68 9.23 -25.01
C TRP A 803 3.20 9.32 -25.46
N ARG A 804 2.93 10.02 -26.58
CA ARG A 804 1.60 9.99 -27.25
C ARG A 804 1.40 8.77 -28.14
N ARG A 805 2.47 8.13 -28.64
CA ARG A 805 2.35 6.94 -29.49
C ARG A 805 2.13 5.66 -28.68
N THR A 806 2.59 5.60 -27.44
CA THR A 806 2.41 4.44 -26.54
C THR A 806 1.02 4.35 -25.90
N ARG A 807 0.20 5.42 -25.95
CA ARG A 807 -1.18 5.42 -25.40
C ARG A 807 -2.29 5.00 -26.39
N VAL A 808 -1.98 4.85 -27.69
CA VAL A 808 -2.95 4.38 -28.69
C VAL A 808 -2.64 2.92 -29.00
N GLY A 809 -3.32 2.00 -28.32
CA GLY A 809 -2.94 0.59 -28.29
C GLY A 809 -3.18 -0.15 -29.61
N THR A 810 -2.11 -0.74 -30.16
CA THR A 810 -2.17 -1.75 -31.23
C THR A 810 -1.17 -2.91 -31.08
N GLU A 811 -0.21 -2.86 -30.16
CA GLU A 811 0.77 -3.94 -29.93
C GLU A 811 0.82 -4.39 -28.45
N PRO A 812 0.62 -5.67 -28.10
CA PRO A 812 0.34 -6.07 -26.71
C PRO A 812 1.51 -6.08 -25.69
N ASN A 813 2.74 -5.77 -26.08
CA ASN A 813 3.93 -6.28 -25.37
C ASN A 813 4.90 -5.23 -24.78
N CYS A 814 4.43 -4.13 -24.15
CA CYS A 814 5.21 -3.21 -23.26
C CYS A 814 4.29 -2.50 -22.23
N THR A 815 4.66 -2.17 -20.97
CA THR A 815 5.81 -2.62 -20.14
C THR A 815 7.06 -1.69 -20.14
N PRO A 816 7.19 -0.61 -19.33
CA PRO A 816 8.41 0.23 -19.21
C PRO A 816 9.67 -0.43 -18.61
N ILE A 817 10.79 0.31 -18.60
CA ILE A 817 12.14 -0.18 -18.30
C ILE A 817 13.01 0.93 -17.63
N GLY A 818 13.11 0.95 -16.30
CA GLY A 818 14.13 1.71 -15.54
C GLY A 818 13.73 3.09 -15.00
N ILE A 819 14.63 3.70 -14.19
CA ILE A 819 14.42 4.97 -13.46
C ILE A 819 15.21 6.15 -14.06
N VAL A 820 14.67 7.36 -13.88
CA VAL A 820 15.20 8.65 -14.38
C VAL A 820 15.65 9.53 -13.22
N ILE A 821 16.90 9.99 -13.24
CA ILE A 821 17.54 10.74 -12.16
C ILE A 821 18.00 12.10 -12.69
N SER A 822 17.77 13.18 -11.93
CA SER A 822 18.13 14.55 -12.35
C SER A 822 19.00 15.30 -11.36
N ASP A 823 19.85 16.17 -11.89
CA ASP A 823 20.72 17.06 -11.12
C ASP A 823 19.98 18.30 -10.61
N TRP A 824 20.34 18.73 -9.40
CA TRP A 824 19.95 19.99 -8.79
C TRP A 824 20.15 21.17 -9.75
N GLU A 825 21.29 21.25 -10.45
CA GLU A 825 21.52 22.37 -11.36
C GLU A 825 20.59 22.35 -12.56
N GLY A 826 20.19 21.16 -13.04
CA GLY A 826 19.20 21.03 -14.10
C GLY A 826 17.82 21.56 -13.69
N ILE A 827 17.44 21.37 -12.42
CA ILE A 827 16.17 21.83 -11.86
C ILE A 827 16.21 23.32 -11.49
N ASP A 828 17.24 23.78 -10.78
CA ASP A 828 17.37 25.19 -10.38
C ASP A 828 17.37 26.15 -11.59
N ARG A 829 17.98 25.72 -12.71
CA ARG A 829 17.98 26.41 -14.01
C ARG A 829 16.60 26.50 -14.69
N LEU A 830 15.57 25.78 -14.22
CA LEU A 830 14.18 25.97 -14.68
C LEU A 830 13.57 27.30 -14.20
N SER A 831 14.18 27.95 -13.18
CA SER A 831 13.78 29.26 -12.67
C SER A 831 14.72 30.38 -13.17
N ASN A 832 14.16 31.56 -13.45
CA ASN A 832 14.92 32.72 -13.91
C ASN A 832 14.49 34.00 -13.15
N PRO A 833 15.37 34.62 -12.33
CA PRO A 833 16.73 34.17 -12.03
C PRO A 833 16.75 32.83 -11.29
N ARG A 834 17.91 32.15 -11.27
CA ARG A 834 18.09 30.89 -10.54
C ARG A 834 17.69 31.05 -9.06
N GLY A 835 17.11 30.01 -8.47
CA GLY A 835 16.58 30.01 -7.10
C GLY A 835 15.34 30.88 -6.84
N SER A 836 14.73 31.52 -7.86
CA SER A 836 13.62 32.47 -7.67
C SER A 836 12.25 31.83 -7.42
N ASN A 837 12.03 30.61 -7.90
CA ASN A 837 10.78 29.87 -7.70
C ASN A 837 11.04 28.36 -7.72
N TYR A 838 11.60 27.86 -6.61
CA TYR A 838 12.07 26.49 -6.47
C TYR A 838 10.93 25.46 -6.55
N ARG A 839 9.83 25.68 -5.80
CA ARG A 839 8.55 24.93 -5.88
C ARG A 839 8.08 24.63 -7.30
N ASN A 840 8.08 25.63 -8.18
CA ASN A 840 7.66 25.47 -9.58
C ASN A 840 8.67 24.64 -10.39
N ALA A 841 9.97 24.80 -10.16
CA ALA A 841 11.00 23.98 -10.78
C ALA A 841 10.87 22.50 -10.37
N VAL A 842 10.63 22.22 -9.08
CA VAL A 842 10.37 20.87 -8.55
C VAL A 842 9.11 20.27 -9.16
N SER A 843 7.99 21.00 -9.16
CA SER A 843 6.73 20.58 -9.81
C SER A 843 6.93 20.24 -11.28
N CYS A 844 7.60 21.10 -12.04
CA CYS A 844 7.90 20.89 -13.45
C CYS A 844 8.79 19.66 -13.71
N ALA A 845 9.78 19.42 -12.85
CA ALA A 845 10.70 18.29 -12.97
C ALA A 845 9.98 16.95 -12.77
N ILE A 846 9.23 16.82 -11.66
CA ILE A 846 8.54 15.57 -11.30
C ILE A 846 7.40 15.29 -12.30
N ASN A 847 6.63 16.30 -12.70
CA ASN A 847 5.59 16.13 -13.72
C ASN A 847 6.14 15.75 -15.12
N ALA A 848 7.43 15.97 -15.39
CA ALA A 848 8.10 15.55 -16.62
C ALA A 848 8.57 14.08 -16.62
N GLY A 849 8.56 13.40 -15.46
CA GLY A 849 9.07 12.03 -15.30
C GLY A 849 10.53 11.98 -14.86
N ILE A 850 10.81 12.60 -13.71
CA ILE A 850 12.07 12.45 -12.96
C ILE A 850 11.71 11.77 -11.63
N ASP A 851 12.31 10.62 -11.37
CA ASP A 851 11.96 9.72 -10.26
C ASP A 851 12.80 9.99 -9.01
N MET A 852 14.02 10.52 -9.17
CA MET A 852 14.90 10.91 -8.07
C MET A 852 15.64 12.23 -8.37
N VAL A 853 15.79 13.07 -7.34
CA VAL A 853 16.42 14.38 -7.43
C VAL A 853 17.66 14.45 -6.54
N MET A 854 18.77 14.92 -7.10
CA MET A 854 19.96 15.29 -6.31
C MET A 854 19.71 16.65 -5.65
N VAL A 855 19.92 16.80 -4.32
CA VAL A 855 19.77 18.11 -3.62
C VAL A 855 20.98 18.37 -2.71
N PRO A 856 21.80 19.42 -2.95
CA PRO A 856 23.09 19.57 -2.28
C PRO A 856 23.10 20.42 -1.00
N THR A 857 22.14 21.34 -0.79
CA THR A 857 22.27 22.39 0.26
C THR A 857 20.96 22.93 0.88
N ARG A 858 19.77 22.55 0.39
CA ARG A 858 18.46 23.00 0.94
C ARG A 858 17.40 21.90 0.80
N TYR A 859 17.67 20.73 1.38
CA TYR A 859 16.79 19.58 1.23
C TYR A 859 15.48 19.77 2.03
N GLU A 860 15.48 20.52 3.11
CA GLU A 860 14.30 20.84 3.92
C GLU A 860 13.20 21.53 3.07
N LEU A 861 13.57 22.57 2.33
CA LEU A 861 12.64 23.32 1.47
C LEU A 861 12.12 22.49 0.28
N PHE A 862 12.92 21.56 -0.24
CA PHE A 862 12.47 20.62 -1.28
C PHE A 862 11.35 19.71 -0.75
N LEU A 863 11.50 19.21 0.48
CA LEU A 863 10.53 18.33 1.13
C LEU A 863 9.21 19.07 1.43
N GLU A 864 9.30 20.30 1.94
CA GLU A 864 8.14 21.17 2.20
C GLU A 864 7.38 21.56 0.92
N ASP A 865 8.10 21.95 -0.15
CA ASP A 865 7.51 22.31 -1.44
C ASP A 865 6.83 21.10 -2.11
N LEU A 866 7.45 19.90 -2.06
CA LEU A 866 6.93 18.70 -2.70
C LEU A 866 5.74 18.08 -1.95
N ALA A 867 5.76 18.07 -0.60
CA ALA A 867 4.63 17.59 0.19
C ALA A 867 3.34 18.34 -0.19
N PHE A 868 3.40 19.67 -0.23
CA PHE A 868 2.27 20.50 -0.63
C PHE A 868 1.76 20.20 -2.05
N LEU A 869 2.64 19.89 -3.01
CA LEU A 869 2.25 19.62 -4.41
C LEU A 869 1.58 18.24 -4.59
N VAL A 870 1.80 17.31 -3.67
CA VAL A 870 1.05 16.05 -3.59
C VAL A 870 -0.27 16.28 -2.84
N GLU A 871 -0.24 17.04 -1.75
CA GLU A 871 -1.42 17.43 -0.95
C GLU A 871 -2.42 18.29 -1.75
N SER A 872 -1.96 19.14 -2.68
CA SER A 872 -2.80 19.93 -3.59
C SER A 872 -3.37 19.12 -4.76
N GLY A 873 -2.94 17.86 -4.93
CA GLY A 873 -3.35 16.98 -6.03
C GLY A 873 -2.70 17.27 -7.38
N GLU A 874 -1.66 18.11 -7.44
CA GLU A 874 -0.94 18.45 -8.68
C GLU A 874 -0.04 17.31 -9.21
N VAL A 875 0.23 16.28 -8.39
CA VAL A 875 1.02 15.09 -8.77
C VAL A 875 0.22 13.79 -8.49
N PRO A 876 -0.25 13.05 -9.52
CA PRO A 876 -1.07 11.86 -9.32
C PRO A 876 -0.27 10.63 -8.85
N MET A 877 -0.80 9.92 -7.85
CA MET A 877 -0.10 8.81 -7.16
C MET A 877 0.23 7.60 -8.07
N SER A 878 -0.66 7.26 -9.01
CA SER A 878 -0.56 6.07 -9.88
C SER A 878 0.54 6.14 -10.95
N ARG A 879 1.51 7.04 -10.78
CA ARG A 879 2.61 7.30 -11.71
C ARG A 879 3.95 6.75 -11.21
N ILE A 880 3.98 6.26 -9.96
CA ILE A 880 5.15 5.66 -9.32
C ILE A 880 5.26 4.14 -9.60
N ASP A 881 4.13 3.45 -9.80
CA ASP A 881 4.09 1.98 -9.79
C ASP A 881 4.58 1.30 -11.10
N ASP A 882 4.60 2.02 -12.24
CA ASP A 882 4.78 1.46 -13.60
C ASP A 882 6.24 1.08 -13.98
N ALA A 883 7.24 1.34 -13.12
CA ALA A 883 8.65 1.43 -13.52
C ALA A 883 9.48 0.12 -13.47
N VAL A 884 8.99 -0.93 -12.81
CA VAL A 884 9.85 -1.96 -12.18
C VAL A 884 10.21 -3.16 -13.09
N GLU A 885 9.31 -3.58 -13.99
CA GLU A 885 9.17 -5.02 -14.31
C GLU A 885 10.25 -5.67 -15.23
N ARG A 886 10.86 -4.97 -16.20
CA ARG A 886 11.40 -5.67 -17.42
C ARG A 886 12.84 -5.37 -17.87
N ILE A 887 13.83 -6.27 -17.66
CA ILE A 887 15.06 -6.34 -18.52
C ILE A 887 15.99 -7.57 -18.31
N LEU A 888 16.20 -8.46 -19.32
CA LEU A 888 17.26 -9.54 -19.32
C LEU A 888 17.55 -10.22 -20.72
N ARG A 889 18.82 -10.66 -20.98
CA ARG A 889 19.39 -11.70 -21.94
C ARG A 889 19.96 -11.34 -23.37
N ASP A 890 21.17 -11.89 -23.72
CA ASP A 890 22.00 -11.88 -25.00
C ASP A 890 23.33 -12.75 -24.82
N PRO A 891 24.61 -12.56 -25.33
CA PRO A 891 25.29 -12.23 -26.64
C PRO A 891 26.49 -13.20 -27.06
N ARG A 892 27.39 -12.87 -28.05
CA ARG A 892 28.92 -13.10 -28.13
C ARG A 892 29.71 -13.30 -29.50
N LYS A 893 30.77 -12.49 -29.78
CA LYS A 893 32.28 -12.73 -29.98
C LYS A 893 32.93 -13.53 -31.20
N PRO A 894 34.30 -13.57 -31.46
CA PRO A 894 35.27 -12.47 -31.88
C PRO A 894 36.59 -12.82 -32.75
N PHE A 895 37.47 -11.80 -33.03
CA PHE A 895 39.00 -11.75 -33.25
C PHE A 895 39.74 -12.53 -34.42
N LEU A 896 41.08 -12.49 -34.74
CA LEU A 896 42.40 -11.85 -34.31
C LEU A 896 43.50 -11.77 -35.48
N PRO A 897 44.66 -11.04 -35.40
CA PRO A 897 45.83 -11.01 -36.36
C PRO A 897 47.27 -11.38 -35.79
N LEU A 898 48.41 -10.80 -36.27
CA LEU A 898 49.84 -11.32 -36.27
C LEU A 898 50.80 -10.26 -36.96
N ASP A 899 52.07 -9.74 -36.79
CA ASP A 899 53.40 -9.71 -36.05
C ASP A 899 54.26 -8.39 -36.35
N ARG A 900 55.43 -8.10 -35.68
CA ARG A 900 56.19 -6.80 -35.52
C ARG A 900 57.74 -6.86 -35.68
N ASN A 901 58.48 -5.82 -36.20
CA ASN A 901 59.99 -5.70 -36.10
C ASN A 901 60.66 -4.41 -36.74
N ALA A 902 61.36 -3.52 -36.00
CA ALA A 902 62.14 -2.37 -36.52
C ALA A 902 63.40 -2.05 -35.67
N LYS A 903 64.35 -1.20 -36.15
CA LYS A 903 65.74 -1.16 -35.62
C LYS A 903 66.24 0.04 -34.78
N ARG A 904 65.69 1.26 -34.89
CA ARG A 904 65.99 2.41 -33.98
C ARG A 904 64.95 3.53 -34.15
N VAL A 905 64.62 4.22 -33.06
CA VAL A 905 63.45 5.12 -32.95
C VAL A 905 63.78 6.31 -32.05
N LEU A 906 63.35 7.52 -32.43
CA LEU A 906 63.30 8.69 -31.53
C LEU A 906 61.91 8.78 -30.90
N VAL A 907 61.82 9.16 -29.62
CA VAL A 907 60.56 9.49 -28.95
C VAL A 907 60.68 10.87 -28.30
N ALA A 908 59.70 11.76 -28.51
CA ALA A 908 59.67 13.10 -27.93
C ALA A 908 58.23 13.53 -27.57
N GLY A 909 58.06 14.36 -26.55
CA GLY A 909 56.76 14.90 -26.15
C GLY A 909 56.83 15.70 -24.84
N LYS A 910 55.98 16.73 -24.71
CA LYS A 910 56.11 17.77 -23.66
C LYS A 910 55.51 17.40 -22.29
N HIS A 911 55.21 16.12 -22.06
CA HIS A 911 54.64 15.57 -20.84
C HIS A 911 55.33 14.26 -20.38
N ALA A 912 56.57 14.02 -20.81
CA ALA A 912 57.43 13.01 -20.20
C ALA A 912 58.38 13.70 -19.20
N ASP A 913 58.29 13.33 -17.92
CA ASP A 913 58.89 14.10 -16.79
C ASP A 913 60.42 14.20 -16.77
N ASP A 914 61.14 13.59 -17.71
CA ASP A 914 62.61 13.52 -17.79
C ASP A 914 63.20 13.77 -19.20
N LEU A 915 62.45 14.34 -20.15
CA LEU A 915 62.93 14.56 -21.54
C LEU A 915 62.94 16.05 -21.96
N GLU A 916 64.14 16.57 -22.26
CA GLU A 916 64.29 17.86 -22.95
C GLU A 916 63.75 17.81 -24.39
N ASN A 917 63.07 18.89 -24.82
CA ASN A 917 62.60 19.02 -26.19
C ASN A 917 63.78 19.00 -27.19
N PRO A 918 63.70 18.21 -28.29
CA PRO A 918 64.78 18.10 -29.26
C PRO A 918 65.03 19.43 -29.98
N THR A 919 66.30 19.78 -30.13
CA THR A 919 66.75 20.98 -30.87
C THR A 919 67.23 20.60 -32.27
N PRO A 920 67.31 21.54 -33.24
CA PRO A 920 67.92 21.28 -34.55
C PRO A 920 69.33 20.68 -34.47
N LYS A 921 70.03 20.93 -33.35
CA LYS A 921 71.42 20.48 -33.11
C LYS A 921 71.52 19.09 -32.49
N THR A 922 70.45 18.55 -31.90
CA THR A 922 70.39 17.14 -31.44
C THR A 922 69.79 16.21 -32.50
N LEU A 923 68.80 16.68 -33.26
CA LEU A 923 68.19 15.93 -34.37
C LEU A 923 69.20 15.60 -35.49
N SER A 924 70.16 16.48 -35.75
CA SER A 924 71.18 16.35 -36.80
C SER A 924 72.43 15.51 -36.42
N LEU A 925 72.47 14.93 -35.22
CA LEU A 925 73.63 14.17 -34.72
C LEU A 925 73.41 12.67 -34.52
N GLN A 926 72.21 12.14 -34.80
CA GLN A 926 71.88 10.73 -34.59
C GLN A 926 71.06 10.13 -35.74
N ASP A 927 71.45 8.94 -36.17
CA ASP A 927 70.92 8.23 -37.34
C ASP A 927 69.62 7.49 -36.98
N PHE A 928 68.52 8.26 -36.83
CA PHE A 928 67.19 7.75 -36.49
C PHE A 928 66.43 7.26 -37.72
N SER A 929 65.86 6.06 -37.66
CA SER A 929 65.06 5.52 -38.77
C SER A 929 63.67 6.15 -38.89
N TYR A 930 63.11 6.63 -37.78
CA TYR A 930 61.90 7.46 -37.68
C TYR A 930 61.78 8.05 -36.26
N ALA A 931 60.90 9.04 -36.11
CA ALA A 931 60.53 9.65 -34.84
C ALA A 931 59.06 9.39 -34.49
N ILE A 932 58.78 9.33 -33.19
CA ILE A 932 57.45 9.30 -32.60
C ILE A 932 57.31 10.56 -31.74
N VAL A 933 56.38 11.45 -32.09
CA VAL A 933 56.18 12.71 -31.38
C VAL A 933 54.79 12.73 -30.76
N VAL A 934 54.72 12.85 -29.42
CA VAL A 934 53.48 12.84 -28.66
C VAL A 934 53.11 14.26 -28.23
N VAL A 935 51.93 14.73 -28.66
CA VAL A 935 51.34 16.03 -28.30
C VAL A 935 49.88 15.84 -27.90
N GLY A 936 49.27 16.81 -27.22
CA GLY A 936 47.91 16.63 -26.74
C GLY A 936 47.32 17.78 -25.94
N GLU A 937 46.05 17.63 -25.56
CA GLU A 937 45.36 18.53 -24.62
C GLU A 937 45.77 18.22 -23.16
N ALA A 938 45.78 19.24 -22.30
CA ALA A 938 45.84 19.03 -20.85
C ALA A 938 44.49 18.53 -20.31
N PRO A 939 44.43 17.87 -19.14
CA PRO A 939 43.18 17.37 -18.57
C PRO A 939 42.12 18.46 -18.38
N TYR A 940 40.91 18.21 -18.87
CA TYR A 940 39.75 19.10 -18.76
C TYR A 940 38.46 18.32 -18.50
N SER A 941 37.44 19.00 -17.99
CA SER A 941 36.08 18.45 -17.84
C SER A 941 35.02 19.55 -17.80
N GLU A 942 33.81 19.18 -18.19
CA GLU A 942 32.61 20.04 -18.14
C GLU A 942 32.83 21.42 -18.76
N SER A 943 32.19 22.48 -18.23
CA SER A 943 32.31 23.85 -18.74
C SER A 943 33.72 24.46 -18.62
N ARG A 944 34.66 23.79 -17.95
CA ARG A 944 36.08 24.17 -17.95
C ARG A 944 36.82 23.65 -19.17
N GLY A 945 36.22 22.71 -19.92
CA GLY A 945 36.74 22.18 -21.18
C GLY A 945 36.23 22.87 -22.43
N ASP A 946 35.28 23.81 -22.31
CA ASP A 946 34.71 24.52 -23.46
C ASP A 946 35.82 25.36 -24.14
N ASN A 947 36.10 25.08 -25.41
CA ASN A 947 37.23 25.66 -26.15
C ASN A 947 36.78 26.08 -27.56
N PRO A 948 36.71 27.39 -27.89
CA PRO A 948 36.26 27.86 -29.19
C PRO A 948 37.31 27.71 -30.30
N GLU A 949 38.61 27.73 -29.96
CA GLU A 949 39.71 27.82 -30.92
C GLU A 949 40.22 26.45 -31.40
N LEU A 950 40.12 25.43 -30.53
CA LEU A 950 40.46 24.02 -30.83
C LEU A 950 41.86 23.80 -31.44
N THR A 951 42.84 24.63 -31.09
CA THR A 951 44.24 24.49 -31.52
C THR A 951 45.00 23.43 -30.70
N ILE A 952 46.14 22.94 -31.23
CA ILE A 952 47.06 22.08 -30.47
C ILE A 952 47.82 22.97 -29.47
N PRO A 953 47.71 22.72 -28.14
CA PRO A 953 48.31 23.59 -27.15
C PRO A 953 49.82 23.35 -26.97
N PHE A 954 50.44 24.15 -26.10
CA PHE A 954 51.83 23.99 -25.64
C PHE A 954 52.90 23.96 -26.74
N GLU A 955 52.71 24.69 -27.84
CA GLU A 955 53.65 24.76 -28.99
C GLU A 955 53.80 23.40 -29.72
N GLY A 956 52.83 22.48 -29.56
CA GLY A 956 52.90 21.13 -30.15
C GLY A 956 53.04 21.14 -31.68
N ASP A 957 52.39 22.09 -32.36
CA ASP A 957 52.55 22.28 -33.81
C ASP A 957 53.97 22.68 -34.21
N GLU A 958 54.66 23.50 -33.40
CA GLU A 958 56.04 23.92 -33.68
C GLU A 958 57.02 22.76 -33.47
N LEU A 959 56.82 21.99 -32.39
CA LEU A 959 57.59 20.77 -32.13
C LEU A 959 57.42 19.73 -33.25
N LEU A 960 56.19 19.50 -33.71
CA LEU A 960 55.91 18.60 -34.83
C LEU A 960 56.55 19.10 -36.13
N LYS A 961 56.35 20.38 -36.50
CA LYS A 961 56.96 20.99 -37.69
C LYS A 961 58.49 20.91 -37.65
N LEU A 962 59.11 21.07 -36.48
CA LEU A 962 60.56 20.96 -36.27
C LEU A 962 61.08 19.53 -36.52
N VAL A 963 60.49 18.51 -35.88
CA VAL A 963 60.99 17.12 -36.00
C VAL A 963 60.70 16.55 -37.39
N ALA A 964 59.48 16.76 -37.91
CA ALA A 964 59.05 16.29 -39.23
C ALA A 964 59.81 16.97 -40.40
N SER A 965 60.48 18.10 -40.17
CA SER A 965 61.38 18.70 -41.18
C SER A 965 62.72 17.97 -41.36
N GLN A 966 63.04 16.99 -40.51
CA GLN A 966 64.37 16.36 -40.44
C GLN A 966 64.33 14.82 -40.37
N ILE A 967 63.29 14.23 -39.76
CA ILE A 967 63.18 12.78 -39.53
C ILE A 967 61.76 12.33 -39.94
N PRO A 968 61.58 11.19 -40.62
CA PRO A 968 60.26 10.62 -40.88
C PRO A 968 59.46 10.47 -39.57
N THR A 969 58.30 11.09 -39.47
CA THR A 969 57.62 11.35 -38.18
C THR A 969 56.21 10.77 -38.11
N LEU A 970 56.01 9.91 -37.10
CA LEU A 970 54.72 9.51 -36.58
C LEU A 970 54.30 10.49 -35.48
N ALA A 971 53.25 11.27 -35.72
CA ALA A 971 52.59 12.06 -34.69
C ALA A 971 51.57 11.20 -33.93
N ILE A 972 51.56 11.28 -32.60
CA ILE A 972 50.51 10.74 -31.74
C ILE A 972 49.84 11.92 -31.04
N LEU A 973 48.57 12.17 -31.39
CA LEU A 973 47.77 13.26 -30.81
C LEU A 973 46.83 12.70 -29.73
N ILE A 974 47.08 13.06 -28.47
CA ILE A 974 46.23 12.70 -27.32
C ILE A 974 45.26 13.85 -27.06
N SER A 975 44.00 13.70 -27.49
CA SER A 975 42.96 14.70 -27.30
C SER A 975 41.62 14.05 -26.93
N GLY A 976 40.68 14.85 -26.43
CA GLY A 976 39.30 14.43 -26.20
C GLY A 976 38.38 14.67 -27.41
N ARG A 977 38.91 15.29 -28.46
CA ARG A 977 38.17 15.84 -29.61
C ARG A 977 39.10 16.12 -30.81
N PRO A 978 38.58 16.22 -32.04
CA PRO A 978 39.34 16.74 -33.17
C PRO A 978 39.82 18.17 -32.89
N LEU A 979 41.04 18.48 -33.31
CA LEU A 979 41.67 19.80 -33.21
C LEU A 979 41.98 20.35 -34.61
N VAL A 980 42.19 21.65 -34.74
CA VAL A 980 42.69 22.29 -35.96
C VAL A 980 44.05 21.68 -36.31
N LEU A 981 44.17 21.13 -37.52
CA LEU A 981 45.43 20.63 -38.07
C LEU A 981 45.79 21.46 -39.29
N GLU A 982 46.88 22.22 -39.21
CA GLU A 982 47.36 23.00 -40.36
C GLU A 982 47.68 22.07 -41.56
N PRO A 983 47.26 22.42 -42.79
CA PRO A 983 47.69 21.70 -43.99
C PRO A 983 49.23 21.61 -44.10
N SER A 984 49.93 22.69 -43.73
CA SER A 984 51.40 22.78 -43.75
C SER A 984 52.13 21.81 -42.81
N LEU A 985 51.41 21.29 -41.81
CA LEU A 985 51.86 20.26 -40.88
C LEU A 985 51.53 18.86 -41.42
N LEU A 986 50.31 18.65 -41.93
CA LEU A 986 49.87 17.37 -42.48
C LEU A 986 50.71 16.93 -43.69
N GLU A 987 51.15 17.87 -44.53
CA GLU A 987 52.07 17.62 -45.65
C GLU A 987 53.46 17.14 -45.22
N ARG A 988 53.80 17.21 -43.93
CA ARG A 988 55.13 16.84 -43.38
C ARG A 988 55.12 15.55 -42.56
N LEU A 989 53.95 15.04 -42.17
CA LEU A 989 53.83 13.88 -41.30
C LEU A 989 53.67 12.59 -42.10
N ASP A 990 54.60 11.64 -41.92
CA ASP A 990 54.51 10.31 -42.52
C ASP A 990 53.35 9.48 -41.94
N ALA A 991 52.98 9.74 -40.68
CA ALA A 991 51.81 9.16 -40.04
C ALA A 991 51.24 10.06 -38.94
N LEU A 992 49.91 9.98 -38.73
CA LEU A 992 49.19 10.60 -37.63
C LEU A 992 48.27 9.57 -36.97
N VAL A 993 48.37 9.44 -35.65
CA VAL A 993 47.53 8.56 -34.82
C VAL A 993 46.78 9.41 -33.80
N ALA A 994 45.44 9.38 -33.86
CA ALA A 994 44.59 9.96 -32.82
C ALA A 994 44.46 8.97 -31.66
N ALA A 995 45.02 9.33 -30.51
CA ALA A 995 45.05 8.54 -29.28
C ALA A 995 44.05 9.12 -28.26
N TRP A 996 42.77 8.80 -28.51
CA TRP A 996 41.61 9.29 -27.77
C TRP A 996 41.61 8.93 -26.27
N LEU A 997 42.23 9.79 -25.44
CA LEU A 997 42.32 9.69 -23.96
C LEU A 997 42.50 8.23 -23.46
N PRO A 998 43.68 7.62 -23.63
CA PRO A 998 43.86 6.15 -23.64
C PRO A 998 43.74 5.42 -22.29
N GLY A 999 43.54 6.13 -21.17
CA GLY A 999 43.52 5.51 -19.84
C GLY A 999 44.90 5.12 -19.31
N THR A 1000 44.96 4.17 -18.38
CA THR A 1000 46.22 3.73 -17.73
C THR A 1000 47.10 2.83 -18.62
N GLU A 1001 46.51 2.10 -19.56
CA GLU A 1001 47.23 1.12 -20.40
C GLU A 1001 47.76 1.72 -21.71
N GLY A 1002 48.72 2.64 -21.59
CA GLY A 1002 49.41 3.26 -22.73
C GLY A 1002 50.09 2.26 -23.69
N ASN A 1003 50.35 1.02 -23.23
CA ASN A 1003 50.82 -0.09 -24.05
C ASN A 1003 49.87 -0.40 -25.23
N GLY A 1004 48.56 -0.15 -25.09
CA GLY A 1004 47.61 -0.33 -26.20
C GLY A 1004 47.91 0.53 -27.44
N ILE A 1005 48.65 1.63 -27.28
CA ILE A 1005 49.13 2.45 -28.40
C ILE A 1005 50.40 1.84 -29.01
N THR A 1006 51.34 1.37 -28.19
CA THR A 1006 52.56 0.72 -28.69
C THR A 1006 52.24 -0.58 -29.43
N ASP A 1007 51.24 -1.32 -28.97
CA ASP A 1007 50.62 -2.52 -29.57
C ASP A 1007 50.16 -2.33 -31.03
N VAL A 1008 49.65 -1.16 -31.40
CA VAL A 1008 49.24 -0.87 -32.80
C VAL A 1008 50.34 -0.20 -33.63
N ILE A 1009 51.08 0.79 -33.10
CA ILE A 1009 52.06 1.56 -33.92
C ILE A 1009 53.22 0.70 -34.43
N PHE A 1010 53.70 -0.26 -33.63
CA PHE A 1010 54.75 -1.20 -34.05
C PHE A 1010 54.18 -2.47 -34.70
N GLY A 1011 52.85 -2.66 -34.64
CA GLY A 1011 52.12 -3.73 -35.30
C GLY A 1011 52.21 -5.10 -34.61
N ASP A 1012 51.71 -5.22 -33.38
CA ASP A 1012 51.27 -6.53 -32.87
C ASP A 1012 49.77 -6.73 -33.17
N TYR A 1013 49.02 -5.63 -33.23
CA TYR A 1013 47.62 -5.59 -33.64
C TYR A 1013 47.41 -4.68 -34.86
N GLU A 1014 46.33 -4.90 -35.59
CA GLU A 1014 45.91 -4.03 -36.71
C GLU A 1014 45.38 -2.69 -36.20
N PHE A 1015 45.69 -1.60 -36.91
CA PHE A 1015 44.87 -0.39 -36.83
C PHE A 1015 43.47 -0.70 -37.37
N ARG A 1016 42.53 -0.91 -36.43
CA ARG A 1016 41.11 -1.13 -36.72
C ARG A 1016 40.22 0.05 -36.34
N GLY A 1017 40.77 1.03 -35.62
CA GLY A 1017 40.07 2.24 -35.23
C GLY A 1017 39.52 3.00 -36.44
N GLN A 1018 38.27 3.42 -36.34
CA GLN A 1018 37.59 4.26 -37.31
C GLN A 1018 37.10 5.51 -36.58
N LEU A 1019 37.27 6.70 -37.18
CA LEU A 1019 36.87 7.95 -36.53
C LEU A 1019 35.39 7.89 -36.08
N PRO A 1020 35.08 8.13 -34.79
CA PRO A 1020 33.71 8.17 -34.27
C PRO A 1020 33.01 9.50 -34.55
N VAL A 1021 33.79 10.50 -35.00
CA VAL A 1021 33.45 11.89 -35.25
C VAL A 1021 34.19 12.39 -36.48
N SER A 1022 33.69 13.42 -37.13
CA SER A 1022 34.33 14.03 -38.31
C SER A 1022 35.44 14.99 -37.92
N TRP A 1023 36.55 14.96 -38.64
CA TRP A 1023 37.63 15.94 -38.45
C TRP A 1023 37.41 17.15 -39.35
N PHE A 1024 37.46 18.36 -38.80
CA PHE A 1024 37.26 19.63 -39.52
C PHE A 1024 38.59 20.23 -40.01
N ARG A 1025 38.53 21.13 -40.99
CA ARG A 1025 39.66 21.90 -41.53
C ARG A 1025 39.90 23.20 -40.77
N SER A 1026 38.83 23.92 -40.41
CA SER A 1026 38.84 25.11 -39.54
C SER A 1026 37.59 25.15 -38.65
N VAL A 1027 37.64 25.95 -37.58
CA VAL A 1027 36.52 26.12 -36.62
C VAL A 1027 35.29 26.77 -37.25
N ASP A 1028 35.43 27.45 -38.39
CA ASP A 1028 34.33 28.05 -39.16
C ASP A 1028 33.37 27.00 -39.75
N GLN A 1029 33.81 25.75 -39.85
CA GLN A 1029 32.98 24.63 -40.32
C GLN A 1029 32.06 24.06 -39.22
N LEU A 1030 32.10 24.59 -37.99
CA LEU A 1030 31.44 23.99 -36.82
C LEU A 1030 30.15 24.73 -36.40
N PRO A 1031 29.07 24.01 -36.06
CA PRO A 1031 28.95 22.55 -36.01
C PRO A 1031 28.81 21.92 -37.41
N MET A 1032 29.34 20.71 -37.56
CA MET A 1032 29.32 19.94 -38.81
C MET A 1032 28.49 18.66 -38.62
N ASP A 1033 27.67 18.29 -39.60
CA ASP A 1033 26.90 17.04 -39.57
C ASP A 1033 27.09 16.21 -40.86
N ALA A 1034 27.46 14.94 -40.68
CA ALA A 1034 27.71 13.96 -41.75
C ALA A 1034 26.45 13.58 -42.57
N HIS A 1035 25.29 14.11 -42.23
CA HIS A 1035 24.04 13.93 -42.98
C HIS A 1035 23.65 15.13 -43.87
N GLU A 1036 24.39 16.24 -43.80
CA GLU A 1036 24.11 17.42 -44.63
C GLU A 1036 24.75 17.36 -46.03
N LYS A 1037 24.18 18.09 -46.98
CA LYS A 1037 24.76 18.29 -48.32
C LYS A 1037 26.00 19.20 -48.32
N SER A 1038 26.22 19.90 -47.21
CA SER A 1038 27.31 20.86 -46.92
C SER A 1038 28.63 20.17 -46.51
N TYR A 1039 28.61 18.85 -46.32
CA TYR A 1039 29.63 18.10 -45.61
C TYR A 1039 30.96 17.96 -46.39
N ASP A 1040 31.96 18.77 -46.01
CA ASP A 1040 33.36 18.70 -46.47
C ASP A 1040 34.35 18.64 -45.28
N PRO A 1041 34.55 17.46 -44.68
CA PRO A 1041 35.50 17.26 -43.58
C PRO A 1041 36.95 17.14 -44.08
N LEU A 1042 37.91 17.40 -43.19
CA LEU A 1042 39.31 17.00 -43.38
C LEU A 1042 39.45 15.48 -43.44
N PHE A 1043 38.83 14.77 -42.48
CA PHE A 1043 38.69 13.32 -42.46
C PHE A 1043 37.25 12.95 -42.10
N PRO A 1044 36.52 12.19 -42.94
CA PRO A 1044 35.10 11.91 -42.71
C PRO A 1044 34.85 10.92 -41.56
N LEU A 1045 33.60 10.91 -41.10
CA LEU A 1045 33.10 9.95 -40.12
C LEU A 1045 33.39 8.51 -40.58
N GLY A 1046 33.98 7.70 -39.70
CA GLY A 1046 34.38 6.34 -40.00
C GLY A 1046 35.65 6.18 -40.83
N TYR A 1047 36.33 7.28 -41.20
CA TYR A 1047 37.67 7.23 -41.78
C TYR A 1047 38.67 6.57 -40.83
N GLY A 1048 39.59 5.79 -41.37
CA GLY A 1048 40.61 5.10 -40.58
C GLY A 1048 41.50 4.27 -41.49
N LEU A 1049 42.81 4.48 -41.41
CA LEU A 1049 43.79 3.74 -42.19
C LEU A 1049 44.06 2.39 -41.51
N LYS A 1050 43.87 1.30 -42.25
CA LYS A 1050 44.18 -0.04 -41.75
C LYS A 1050 45.63 -0.40 -42.03
N SER A 1051 46.39 -0.74 -40.98
CA SER A 1051 47.67 -1.40 -41.15
C SER A 1051 47.49 -2.86 -41.57
N ARG A 1052 48.54 -3.42 -42.18
CA ARG A 1052 48.78 -4.87 -42.13
C ARG A 1052 49.82 -5.16 -41.07
N VAL A 1053 49.87 -6.43 -40.69
CA VAL A 1053 50.65 -6.95 -39.59
C VAL A 1053 51.35 -8.23 -40.15
N ARG A 1054 52.55 -8.60 -39.66
CA ARG A 1054 53.49 -9.54 -40.34
C ARG A 1054 53.19 -11.05 -40.14
N PRO A 1055 54.01 -11.99 -40.68
CA PRO A 1055 53.75 -13.44 -40.56
C PRO A 1055 54.31 -14.21 -39.35
N SER A 1056 55.14 -13.66 -38.45
CA SER A 1056 56.08 -14.49 -37.64
C SER A 1056 55.59 -14.99 -36.26
N PHE A 1057 54.77 -14.22 -35.53
CA PHE A 1057 54.29 -14.53 -34.17
C PHE A 1057 52.96 -15.32 -34.13
N VAL A 1058 52.88 -16.48 -34.79
CA VAL A 1058 51.82 -17.47 -34.48
C VAL A 1058 52.25 -18.29 -33.26
N GLN A 1059 52.10 -17.74 -32.06
CA GLN A 1059 51.95 -18.57 -30.86
C GLN A 1059 50.47 -18.67 -30.50
N THR A 1060 50.00 -19.91 -30.41
CA THR A 1060 48.63 -20.25 -30.01
C THR A 1060 48.45 -20.07 -28.51
N LEU A 1061 48.38 -18.81 -28.07
CA LEU A 1061 47.65 -18.47 -26.86
C LEU A 1061 46.17 -18.70 -27.14
N SER A 1062 45.74 -19.94 -26.92
CA SER A 1062 44.36 -20.17 -26.49
C SER A 1062 44.11 -19.26 -25.29
N PRO A 1063 42.94 -18.58 -25.18
CA PRO A 1063 42.61 -17.91 -23.93
C PRO A 1063 42.71 -18.94 -22.80
N PRO A 1064 43.19 -18.57 -21.59
CA PRO A 1064 43.13 -19.46 -20.45
C PRO A 1064 41.67 -19.79 -20.17
N SER A 1065 41.23 -20.99 -20.59
CA SER A 1065 40.03 -21.57 -20.03
C SER A 1065 40.30 -21.81 -18.54
N ASP A 1066 39.25 -21.71 -17.74
CA ASP A 1066 39.24 -22.29 -16.39
C ASP A 1066 40.22 -21.65 -15.39
N ARG A 1067 40.24 -20.31 -15.34
CA ARG A 1067 40.58 -19.56 -14.09
C ARG A 1067 39.63 -18.42 -13.70
N PHE A 1068 38.82 -17.89 -14.61
CA PHE A 1068 37.73 -16.97 -14.25
C PHE A 1068 36.43 -17.67 -13.81
N ASN A 1069 36.35 -19.00 -13.95
CA ASN A 1069 35.22 -19.81 -13.45
C ASN A 1069 35.39 -20.25 -11.98
N GLU A 1070 36.58 -20.12 -11.39
CA GLU A 1070 36.87 -20.61 -10.01
C GLU A 1070 36.68 -19.52 -8.94
N LEU A 1071 36.54 -18.25 -9.32
CA LEU A 1071 36.23 -17.12 -8.43
C LEU A 1071 34.73 -16.78 -8.44
N SER A 1072 33.87 -17.79 -8.61
CA SER A 1072 32.41 -17.65 -8.60
C SER A 1072 31.70 -18.67 -7.71
N MET A 1073 32.28 -18.94 -6.53
CA MET A 1073 31.61 -19.52 -5.36
C MET A 1073 31.45 -18.45 -4.29
#